data_AF-Q6NS25-F1
#
_entry.id   AF-Q6NS25-F1
#
_cell.length_a   1.000
_cell.length_b   1.000
_cell.length_c   1.000
_cell.angle_alpha   90.00
_cell.angle_beta   90.00
_cell.angle_gamma   90.00
#
_symmetry.space_group_name_H-M   'P 1'
#
loop_
_entity.id
_entity.type
_entity.pdbx_description
1 polymer ?
#
loop_
_entity_poly.entity_id
_entity_poly.type
_entity_poly.pdbx_seq_one_letter_code
_entity_poly.pdbx_strand_id
1 'polypeptide(L)'
;MGEHSGLQYVSPYAFEAMQKVDVVRLAALSDPELRLLLPCLVRMALCAPADQSQKWAQDKKLLLRLLSGVEAVNAIVALLSVDFHALEQDANKEQQLRHKLGGGSGESILVSQLQHGLTLEFEHSDSPRRLRLVLSELLAIINKVADSNGEFFLKSSELFESPLHMEEAADVLCILQAELHTLLPITDMAEALLHVRNGAWFLCLLVANVPDSFSEVCRSLIKNGERQDEESIGGRRRTEALRQLCKMNPSQALKVRSMVVEECHLPGLGVALTLDHTKNEAGEDGVSNMVCFVSGLLLGTNTKVRTWFGTFIRNGQLRRRENSSSVLWQMRRQLLSELMGILPATRSIPVESQDPGVSVHPGLKEEHVVKASALLRLYCALMGIAGLKPTDEEAEQVLQLMTSRPPATPAGVRFVSLSFCMLLAFSTVVSTPEQEQLMLMWLSWMIKEEAYFESTAGVSASFGEMLLLVAMYFHSNQLSAIIDLVCSTLGMKIVIKPSSLSRMKTIFTQEIFTEQVVTAHAVRVPVTSNLSANISGFLPIHCIYQLLRSRAFTKHKVSIKDWIYTQICETTTPLHQQLLPLIDVYINSIITPASKSSPEATNKPVTEQEILKVFHGLTGENSRAKPHTITTQLLMLYYVLSYEEALLANSKSLAVMQRKPKSYSSAMMDQIPIKYLIRQAQGLQQELGGLHSALLRLLSTNYPHLCIVDDWICEEEITGTDALLRRMLLTSSAKSHSPKQLQEAFSLLQSNHTHVMQILEHLTLLSASDLIPYAEVITANMIRLLNVGVPRRILQTVNKLWMTLNTVMPRRLWVMTVNALQPPLKLARQHKYTQNDLMIDPLIVLRCDTRIQRCPPIMDITLHMLNGYLLASKAYLNSYLKETADQDMKPSLNNTTALAGQVEAMEVTREELKNALLAAQDSAAVQILLEICLPAEEGKDQNPACPQLTEGEESLLCNLREVQCLICCLLHQMFIADPNIAKLVHFQGYPCQLLPLTVAGIPSMHICVDFIPELIAQPEVEKQIFAIQLLSHLCIQYALPKSLSMARLAINVMGTLLTVLTQAKRFLFFMPTLPCLVSFCQAFPPLYEDIMSLLIQIGQVCASNVATQTRDVDPVITRLQKLKEKPKELSGTYIPSPLPVTALKDTESLDPDVQLCQRVESTIIEIINMSVTGV
;
A
#
# COMPACT_ATOMS: atom_id res chain seq x y z
N MET A 1 38.94 -49.99 34.22
CA MET A 1 38.93 -49.04 35.35
C MET A 1 39.18 -49.90 36.58
N GLY A 2 40.46 -50.09 36.93
CA GLY A 2 40.88 -50.96 38.03
C GLY A 2 40.63 -50.30 39.38
N GLU A 3 40.23 -51.13 40.34
CA GLU A 3 40.34 -50.97 41.80
C GLU A 3 40.49 -49.52 42.30
N HIS A 4 39.36 -48.80 42.36
CA HIS A 4 39.24 -47.63 43.22
C HIS A 4 39.05 -48.12 44.66
N SER A 5 40.06 -48.01 45.51
CA SER A 5 39.84 -47.80 46.93
C SER A 5 38.89 -46.60 47.06
N GLY A 6 37.65 -46.83 47.50
CA GLY A 6 36.60 -45.82 47.46
C GLY A 6 36.94 -44.66 48.38
N LEU A 7 37.38 -43.53 47.80
CA LEU A 7 37.55 -42.28 48.54
C LEU A 7 36.20 -41.86 49.12
N GLN A 8 36.16 -41.60 50.43
CA GLN A 8 34.95 -41.16 51.11
C GLN A 8 34.72 -39.67 50.83
N TYR A 9 33.56 -39.34 50.27
CA TYR A 9 33.14 -37.95 50.02
C TYR A 9 32.23 -37.45 51.15
N VAL A 10 32.20 -36.13 51.33
CA VAL A 10 31.30 -35.47 52.28
C VAL A 10 29.85 -35.67 51.84
N SER A 11 29.02 -36.20 52.74
CA SER A 11 27.59 -36.41 52.46
C SER A 11 26.82 -35.07 52.44
N PRO A 12 25.67 -35.00 51.73
CA PRO A 12 24.85 -33.77 51.73
C PRO A 12 24.41 -33.35 53.12
N TYR A 13 24.16 -34.34 53.98
CA TYR A 13 23.78 -34.13 55.37
C TYR A 13 24.92 -33.48 56.18
N ALA A 14 26.15 -33.98 56.03
CA ALA A 14 27.33 -33.43 56.70
C ALA A 14 27.66 -32.00 56.22
N PHE A 15 27.56 -31.74 54.90
CA PHE A 15 27.80 -30.40 54.35
C PHE A 15 26.75 -29.39 54.81
N GLU A 16 25.46 -29.75 54.84
CA GLU A 16 24.39 -28.87 55.34
C GLU A 16 24.57 -28.56 56.83
N ALA A 17 25.01 -29.54 57.62
CA ALA A 17 25.29 -29.36 59.04
C ALA A 17 26.45 -28.37 59.27
N MET A 18 27.51 -28.44 58.46
CA MET A 18 28.62 -27.47 58.50
C MET A 18 28.21 -26.08 58.02
N GLN A 19 27.46 -25.99 56.90
CA GLN A 19 27.03 -24.71 56.34
C GLN A 19 26.13 -23.91 57.28
N LYS A 20 25.26 -24.59 58.05
CA LYS A 20 24.37 -23.95 59.03
C LYS A 20 24.97 -23.87 60.44
N VAL A 21 26.16 -24.42 60.64
CA VAL A 21 26.81 -24.57 61.96
C VAL A 21 25.85 -25.24 62.97
N ASP A 22 25.18 -26.31 62.55
CA ASP A 22 24.22 -27.04 63.39
C ASP A 22 24.96 -28.11 64.21
N VAL A 23 25.37 -27.74 65.43
CA VAL A 23 26.17 -28.60 66.32
C VAL A 23 25.44 -29.89 66.73
N VAL A 24 24.11 -29.91 66.70
CA VAL A 24 23.33 -31.12 67.01
C VAL A 24 23.41 -32.13 65.86
N ARG A 25 23.30 -31.66 64.61
CA ARG A 25 23.49 -32.51 63.43
C ARG A 25 24.94 -32.98 63.29
N LEU A 26 25.91 -32.12 63.63
CA LEU A 26 27.33 -32.48 63.64
C LEU A 26 27.65 -33.57 64.68
N ALA A 27 26.97 -33.57 65.83
CA ALA A 27 27.11 -34.61 66.85
C ALA A 27 26.53 -35.99 66.43
N ALA A 28 25.65 -36.00 65.43
CA ALA A 28 25.01 -37.22 64.90
C ALA A 28 25.79 -37.84 63.72
N LEU A 29 26.88 -37.19 63.27
CA LEU A 29 27.73 -37.72 62.20
C LEU A 29 28.53 -38.93 62.67
N SER A 30 28.86 -39.80 61.72
CA SER A 30 29.77 -40.92 61.97
C SER A 30 31.22 -40.43 62.10
N ASP A 31 32.06 -41.11 62.89
CA ASP A 31 33.49 -40.80 63.04
C ASP A 31 34.24 -40.54 61.71
N PRO A 32 34.02 -41.31 60.63
CA PRO A 32 34.71 -41.04 59.36
C PRO A 32 34.14 -39.83 58.59
N GLU A 33 32.88 -39.44 58.78
CA GLU A 33 32.34 -38.18 58.23
C GLU A 33 32.85 -36.97 59.03
N LEU A 34 32.98 -37.12 60.35
CA LEU A 34 33.54 -36.10 61.23
C LEU A 34 35.01 -35.84 60.90
N ARG A 35 35.79 -36.89 60.58
CA ARG A 35 37.20 -36.82 60.16
C ARG A 35 37.46 -35.84 59.01
N LEU A 36 36.54 -35.77 58.05
CA LEU A 36 36.63 -34.93 56.86
C LEU A 36 36.44 -33.42 57.14
N LEU A 37 35.86 -33.08 58.29
CA LEU A 37 35.47 -31.72 58.69
C LEU A 37 36.30 -31.18 59.88
N LEU A 38 37.22 -31.99 60.41
CA LEU A 38 38.03 -31.67 61.58
C LEU A 38 38.80 -30.35 61.48
N PRO A 39 39.47 -29.99 60.35
CA PRO A 39 40.25 -28.75 60.27
C PRO A 39 39.44 -27.50 60.61
N CYS A 40 38.23 -27.38 60.08
CA CYS A 40 37.35 -26.26 60.36
C CYS A 40 36.79 -26.31 61.80
N LEU A 41 36.35 -27.49 62.26
CA LEU A 41 35.79 -27.66 63.61
C LEU A 41 36.82 -27.32 64.70
N VAL A 42 38.06 -27.77 64.56
CA VAL A 42 39.15 -27.47 65.49
C VAL A 42 39.48 -25.97 65.49
N ARG A 43 39.53 -25.33 64.32
CA ARG A 43 39.73 -23.88 64.20
C ARG A 43 38.60 -23.08 64.85
N MET A 44 37.33 -23.45 64.60
CA MET A 44 36.16 -22.83 65.21
C MET A 44 36.16 -22.96 66.75
N ALA A 45 36.72 -24.05 67.28
CA ALA A 45 36.82 -24.28 68.72
C ALA A 45 37.94 -23.45 69.39
N LEU A 46 39.11 -23.35 68.74
CA LEU A 46 40.33 -22.83 69.35
C LEU A 46 40.62 -21.36 69.03
N CYS A 47 40.28 -20.89 67.82
CA CYS A 47 40.47 -19.49 67.44
C CYS A 47 39.41 -18.58 68.09
N ALA A 48 39.69 -17.28 68.15
CA ALA A 48 38.78 -16.30 68.71
C ALA A 48 37.45 -16.30 67.91
N PRO A 49 36.29 -16.53 68.55
CA PRO A 49 35.04 -16.63 67.82
C PRO A 49 34.56 -15.25 67.37
N ALA A 50 34.05 -15.17 66.14
CA ALA A 50 33.39 -13.98 65.61
C ALA A 50 32.03 -13.72 66.28
N ASP A 51 31.36 -14.77 66.78
CA ASP A 51 30.10 -14.68 67.53
C ASP A 51 30.35 -14.82 69.05
N GLN A 52 29.82 -13.87 69.83
CA GLN A 52 29.90 -13.86 71.30
C GLN A 52 28.56 -14.23 71.96
N SER A 53 27.60 -14.76 71.20
CA SER A 53 26.27 -15.12 71.70
C SER A 53 26.29 -16.24 72.77
N GLN A 54 25.31 -16.22 73.68
CA GLN A 54 25.16 -17.28 74.69
C GLN A 54 24.88 -18.66 74.08
N LYS A 55 24.21 -18.69 72.92
CA LYS A 55 23.94 -19.92 72.16
C LYS A 55 25.25 -20.54 71.66
N TRP A 56 26.12 -19.74 71.05
CA TRP A 56 27.44 -20.19 70.62
C TRP A 56 28.32 -20.68 71.78
N ALA A 57 28.25 -20.06 72.96
CA ALA A 57 29.00 -20.52 74.13
C ALA A 57 28.58 -21.94 74.60
N GLN A 58 27.33 -22.35 74.37
CA GLN A 58 26.84 -23.70 74.63
C GLN A 58 27.26 -24.67 73.53
N ASP A 59 27.09 -24.26 72.27
CA ASP A 59 27.46 -25.01 71.08
C ASP A 59 28.98 -25.30 71.06
N LYS A 60 29.81 -24.32 71.44
CA LYS A 60 31.27 -24.47 71.59
C LYS A 60 31.65 -25.52 72.64
N LYS A 61 30.89 -25.64 73.74
CA LYS A 61 31.14 -26.69 74.76
C LYS A 61 30.81 -28.09 74.22
N LEU A 62 29.74 -28.22 73.45
CA LEU A 62 29.37 -29.48 72.81
C LEU A 62 30.41 -29.87 71.74
N LEU A 63 30.86 -28.91 70.96
CA LEU A 63 31.88 -29.08 69.94
C LEU A 63 33.25 -29.47 70.54
N LEU A 64 33.68 -28.86 71.64
CA LEU A 64 34.90 -29.26 72.36
C LEU A 64 34.81 -30.69 72.92
N ARG A 65 33.63 -31.14 73.36
CA ARG A 65 33.42 -32.53 73.80
C ARG A 65 33.55 -33.51 72.64
N LEU A 66 32.97 -33.19 71.49
CA LEU A 66 33.09 -34.01 70.26
C LEU A 66 34.57 -34.15 69.83
N LEU A 67 35.34 -33.05 69.87
CA LEU A 67 36.74 -33.05 69.46
C LEU A 67 37.68 -33.77 70.45
N SER A 68 37.34 -33.83 71.73
CA SER A 68 38.20 -34.44 72.77
C SER A 68 38.44 -35.95 72.60
N GLY A 69 37.61 -36.64 71.81
CA GLY A 69 37.71 -38.08 71.54
C GLY A 69 38.49 -38.46 70.28
N VAL A 70 39.02 -37.49 69.52
CA VAL A 70 39.61 -37.73 68.18
C VAL A 70 41.11 -37.45 68.19
N GLU A 71 41.93 -38.48 67.93
CA GLU A 71 43.40 -38.40 67.98
C GLU A 71 43.99 -37.40 66.97
N ALA A 72 43.41 -37.33 65.76
CA ALA A 72 43.84 -36.42 64.69
C ALA A 72 43.72 -34.92 65.07
N VAL A 73 42.93 -34.56 66.08
CA VAL A 73 42.82 -33.18 66.56
C VAL A 73 44.15 -32.66 67.08
N ASN A 74 44.93 -33.50 67.78
CA ASN A 74 46.24 -33.09 68.30
C ASN A 74 47.23 -32.71 67.18
N ALA A 75 47.18 -33.42 66.05
CA ALA A 75 47.99 -33.11 64.88
C ALA A 75 47.57 -31.78 64.22
N ILE A 76 46.27 -31.52 64.12
CA ILE A 76 45.72 -30.25 63.60
C ILE A 76 46.04 -29.08 64.53
N VAL A 77 45.97 -29.26 65.85
CA VAL A 77 46.38 -28.25 66.84
C VAL A 77 47.86 -27.91 66.71
N ALA A 78 48.71 -28.90 66.47
CA ALA A 78 50.13 -28.67 66.21
C ALA A 78 50.35 -27.85 64.92
N LEU A 79 49.56 -28.07 63.87
CA LEU A 79 49.60 -27.27 62.64
C LEU A 79 49.17 -25.80 62.87
N LEU A 80 48.15 -25.56 63.72
CA LEU A 80 47.69 -24.20 64.06
C LEU A 80 48.64 -23.42 64.98
N SER A 81 49.59 -24.10 65.64
CA SER A 81 50.55 -23.49 66.57
C SER A 81 51.78 -22.85 65.88
N VAL A 82 51.87 -22.94 64.56
CA VAL A 82 52.98 -22.44 63.74
C VAL A 82 52.87 -20.92 63.52
N ASP A 83 54.00 -20.23 63.40
CA ASP A 83 54.04 -18.81 63.02
C ASP A 83 53.71 -18.62 61.52
N PHE A 84 52.43 -18.38 61.24
CA PHE A 84 51.94 -18.15 59.87
C PHE A 84 52.47 -16.86 59.25
N HIS A 85 52.86 -15.85 60.04
CA HIS A 85 53.40 -14.61 59.49
C HIS A 85 54.79 -14.83 58.89
N ALA A 86 55.65 -15.59 59.57
CA ALA A 86 56.94 -16.00 59.03
C ALA A 86 56.78 -16.87 57.78
N LEU A 87 55.83 -17.82 57.81
CA LEU A 87 55.51 -18.68 56.67
C LEU A 87 55.02 -17.88 55.44
N GLU A 88 54.16 -16.88 55.66
CA GLU A 88 53.65 -16.00 54.60
C GLU A 88 54.79 -15.18 53.95
N GLN A 89 55.74 -14.67 54.74
CA GLN A 89 56.90 -13.94 54.22
C GLN A 89 57.81 -14.85 53.37
N ASP A 90 58.05 -16.09 53.81
CA ASP A 90 58.86 -17.07 53.07
C ASP A 90 58.18 -17.46 51.75
N ALA A 91 56.86 -17.65 51.78
CA ALA A 91 56.09 -18.01 50.60
C ALA A 91 55.99 -16.86 49.58
N ASN A 92 55.86 -15.61 50.04
CA ASN A 92 55.93 -14.42 49.18
C ASN A 92 57.29 -14.30 48.47
N LYS A 93 58.39 -14.54 49.18
CA LYS A 93 59.74 -14.57 48.58
C LYS A 93 59.87 -15.70 47.55
N GLU A 94 59.30 -16.87 47.85
CA GLU A 94 59.28 -17.99 46.91
C GLU A 94 58.48 -17.68 45.64
N GLN A 95 57.31 -17.07 45.77
CA GLN A 95 56.50 -16.67 44.62
C GLN A 95 57.24 -15.63 43.76
N GLN A 96 57.88 -14.64 44.39
CA GLN A 96 58.73 -13.66 43.68
C GLN A 96 59.94 -14.29 42.99
N LEU A 97 60.52 -15.35 43.57
CA LEU A 97 61.62 -16.10 42.97
C LEU A 97 61.15 -16.89 41.74
N ARG A 98 60.00 -17.55 41.83
CA ARG A 98 59.41 -18.33 40.75
C ARG A 98 58.93 -17.46 39.57
N HIS A 99 58.58 -16.19 39.81
CA HIS A 99 58.21 -15.24 38.73
C HIS A 99 59.41 -14.67 37.93
N LYS A 100 60.65 -14.81 38.41
CA LYS A 100 61.83 -14.34 37.66
C LYS A 100 62.19 -15.36 36.56
N LEU A 101 62.14 -14.91 35.30
CA LEU A 101 62.52 -15.70 34.11
C LEU A 101 63.90 -16.37 34.31
N GLY A 102 63.90 -17.69 34.53
CA GLY A 102 65.12 -18.48 34.68
C GLY A 102 65.28 -19.25 36.00
N GLY A 103 64.36 -19.15 36.97
CA GLY A 103 64.38 -19.98 38.17
C GLY A 103 64.03 -21.44 37.85
N GLY A 104 65.00 -22.35 37.96
CA GLY A 104 64.78 -23.79 37.76
C GLY A 104 63.84 -24.37 38.82
N SER A 105 63.11 -25.44 38.49
CA SER A 105 62.15 -26.12 39.39
C SER A 105 62.76 -26.71 40.68
N GLY A 106 64.07 -26.59 40.88
CA GLY A 106 64.82 -27.11 42.03
C GLY A 106 65.30 -26.07 43.04
N GLU A 107 65.12 -24.76 42.78
CA GLU A 107 65.44 -23.71 43.75
C GLU A 107 64.15 -23.26 44.48
N SER A 108 63.94 -23.78 45.68
CA SER A 108 62.83 -23.39 46.57
C SER A 108 63.40 -22.79 47.85
N ILE A 109 62.79 -21.70 48.30
CA ILE A 109 63.11 -21.05 49.59
C ILE A 109 62.41 -21.82 50.72
N LEU A 110 61.23 -22.38 50.44
CA LEU A 110 60.45 -23.20 51.36
C LEU A 110 61.04 -24.61 51.56
N VAL A 111 61.74 -25.14 50.56
CA VAL A 111 62.32 -26.49 50.57
C VAL A 111 63.77 -26.45 50.11
N SER A 112 64.70 -26.50 51.06
CA SER A 112 66.14 -26.62 50.78
C SER A 112 66.47 -28.05 50.30
N GLN A 113 66.95 -28.20 49.06
CA GLN A 113 67.46 -29.45 48.43
C GLN A 113 66.94 -30.77 49.04
N LEU A 114 65.84 -31.28 48.49
CA LEU A 114 65.27 -32.59 48.85
C LEU A 114 66.30 -33.71 48.65
N GLN A 115 66.53 -34.53 49.69
CA GLN A 115 67.43 -35.69 49.63
C GLN A 115 66.67 -36.98 49.30
N HIS A 116 65.36 -37.02 49.58
CA HIS A 116 64.45 -38.16 49.34
C HIS A 116 63.16 -37.72 48.61
N GLY A 117 62.31 -38.68 48.20
CA GLY A 117 61.01 -38.37 47.59
C GLY A 117 60.09 -37.57 48.53
N LEU A 118 59.18 -36.78 47.95
CA LEU A 118 58.32 -35.82 48.68
C LEU A 118 57.47 -36.47 49.80
N THR A 119 57.06 -37.73 49.61
CA THR A 119 56.26 -38.50 50.56
C THR A 119 57.05 -38.94 51.79
N LEU A 120 58.29 -39.41 51.61
CA LEU A 120 59.18 -39.81 52.70
C LEU A 120 59.60 -38.61 53.55
N GLU A 121 59.85 -37.46 52.92
CA GLU A 121 60.16 -36.22 53.66
C GLU A 121 58.93 -35.65 54.40
N PHE A 122 57.73 -35.85 53.86
CA PHE A 122 56.49 -35.47 54.55
C PHE A 122 56.25 -36.32 55.81
N GLU A 123 56.54 -37.62 55.75
CA GLU A 123 56.40 -38.54 56.88
C GLU A 123 57.33 -38.17 58.05
N HIS A 124 58.60 -37.86 57.76
CA HIS A 124 59.64 -37.58 58.76
C HIS A 124 59.71 -36.11 59.23
N SER A 125 58.85 -35.23 58.69
CA SER A 125 58.88 -33.80 59.00
C SER A 125 57.97 -33.40 60.16
N ASP A 126 58.34 -32.31 60.84
CA ASP A 126 57.54 -31.62 61.84
C ASP A 126 56.46 -30.73 61.18
N SER A 127 55.43 -30.35 61.95
CA SER A 127 54.28 -29.54 61.50
C SER A 127 54.64 -28.32 60.61
N PRO A 128 55.64 -27.46 60.93
CA PRO A 128 56.01 -26.34 60.06
C PRO A 128 56.66 -26.78 58.75
N ARG A 129 57.44 -27.86 58.72
CA ARG A 129 58.04 -28.37 57.49
C ARG A 129 57.00 -29.08 56.60
N ARG A 130 56.02 -29.77 57.17
CA ARG A 130 54.85 -30.31 56.43
C ARG A 130 54.05 -29.21 55.72
N LEU A 131 53.81 -28.08 56.41
CA LEU A 131 53.17 -26.89 55.81
C LEU A 131 53.98 -26.35 54.62
N ARG A 132 55.29 -26.20 54.76
CA ARG A 132 56.18 -25.72 53.69
C ARG A 132 56.22 -26.65 52.47
N LEU A 133 56.23 -27.98 52.68
CA LEU A 133 56.24 -28.97 51.60
C LEU A 133 54.96 -28.90 50.76
N VAL A 134 53.77 -28.92 51.40
CA VAL A 134 52.48 -28.81 50.70
C VAL A 134 52.36 -27.45 49.99
N LEU A 135 52.77 -26.37 50.67
CA LEU A 135 52.74 -25.00 50.13
C LEU A 135 53.63 -24.86 48.88
N SER A 136 54.85 -25.42 48.90
CA SER A 136 55.78 -25.39 47.76
C SER A 136 55.24 -26.15 46.54
N GLU A 137 54.62 -27.31 46.75
CA GLU A 137 54.02 -28.14 45.70
C GLU A 137 52.79 -27.47 45.08
N LEU A 138 51.96 -26.83 45.91
CA LEU A 138 50.79 -26.07 45.48
C LEU A 138 51.18 -24.82 44.70
N LEU A 139 52.12 -24.00 45.19
CA LEU A 139 52.62 -22.82 44.49
C LEU A 139 53.31 -23.19 43.17
N ALA A 140 53.97 -24.35 43.09
CA ALA A 140 54.52 -24.86 41.83
C ALA A 140 53.43 -25.16 40.79
N ILE A 141 52.27 -25.68 41.22
CA ILE A 141 51.13 -25.92 40.33
C ILE A 141 50.51 -24.58 39.92
N ILE A 142 50.21 -23.70 40.88
CA ILE A 142 49.57 -22.39 40.62
C ILE A 142 50.39 -21.56 39.60
N ASN A 143 51.71 -21.49 39.77
CA ASN A 143 52.58 -20.76 38.82
C ASN A 143 52.60 -21.42 37.44
N LYS A 144 52.67 -22.76 37.38
CA LYS A 144 52.63 -23.47 36.10
C LYS A 144 51.29 -23.31 35.38
N VAL A 145 50.19 -23.21 36.12
CA VAL A 145 48.87 -22.88 35.56
C VAL A 145 48.87 -21.47 35.00
N ALA A 146 49.43 -20.48 35.72
CA ALA A 146 49.55 -19.11 35.24
C ALA A 146 50.41 -18.98 33.95
N ASP A 147 51.48 -19.76 33.82
CA ASP A 147 52.39 -19.74 32.65
C ASP A 147 51.88 -20.55 31.44
N SER A 148 50.92 -21.46 31.65
CA SER A 148 50.50 -22.44 30.63
C SER A 148 49.69 -21.90 29.45
N ASN A 149 49.49 -20.58 29.34
CA ASN A 149 48.70 -19.92 28.27
C ASN A 149 47.32 -20.56 28.02
N GLY A 150 46.73 -21.23 29.02
CA GLY A 150 45.43 -21.89 28.94
C GLY A 150 45.45 -23.34 28.45
N GLU A 151 46.61 -23.96 28.21
CA GLU A 151 46.68 -25.40 27.90
C GLU A 151 46.58 -26.27 29.17
N PHE A 152 45.60 -27.17 29.21
CA PHE A 152 45.40 -28.06 30.34
C PHE A 152 46.46 -29.18 30.38
N PHE A 153 47.14 -29.31 31.52
CA PHE A 153 48.08 -30.41 31.81
C PHE A 153 47.66 -31.21 33.03
N LEU A 154 48.16 -32.44 33.17
CA LEU A 154 47.99 -33.24 34.38
C LEU A 154 49.35 -33.35 35.10
N LYS A 155 49.43 -32.91 36.37
CA LYS A 155 50.64 -33.08 37.19
C LYS A 155 50.52 -34.38 37.99
N SER A 156 51.49 -35.27 37.86
CA SER A 156 51.69 -36.39 38.78
C SER A 156 52.39 -35.86 40.04
N SER A 157 51.68 -35.77 41.15
CA SER A 157 52.26 -35.37 42.45
C SER A 157 52.23 -36.55 43.40
N GLU A 158 53.40 -36.96 43.91
CA GLU A 158 53.53 -38.09 44.84
C GLU A 158 52.72 -37.87 46.13
N LEU A 159 52.63 -36.60 46.59
CA LEU A 159 51.95 -36.25 47.83
C LEU A 159 50.41 -36.29 47.69
N PHE A 160 49.86 -35.70 46.63
CA PHE A 160 48.42 -35.66 46.39
C PHE A 160 47.85 -36.97 45.79
N GLU A 161 48.71 -37.93 45.42
CA GLU A 161 48.30 -39.25 44.93
C GLU A 161 48.53 -40.38 45.96
N SER A 162 49.23 -40.12 47.07
CA SER A 162 49.55 -41.14 48.08
C SER A 162 48.37 -41.48 48.99
N PRO A 163 47.84 -42.73 48.98
CA PRO A 163 46.65 -43.11 49.75
C PRO A 163 46.80 -43.02 51.26
N LEU A 164 48.02 -43.06 51.79
CA LEU A 164 48.30 -43.03 53.23
C LEU A 164 48.30 -41.60 53.81
N HIS A 165 48.73 -40.61 53.02
CA HIS A 165 48.94 -39.24 53.49
C HIS A 165 47.92 -38.24 52.92
N MET A 166 46.94 -38.71 52.13
CA MET A 166 45.92 -37.84 51.52
C MET A 166 45.08 -37.06 52.53
N GLU A 167 44.68 -37.69 53.65
CA GLU A 167 43.89 -37.02 54.68
C GLU A 167 44.69 -35.96 55.43
N GLU A 168 45.94 -36.26 55.80
CA GLU A 168 46.84 -35.30 56.45
C GLU A 168 47.20 -34.13 55.52
N ALA A 169 47.42 -34.40 54.23
CA ALA A 169 47.64 -33.37 53.22
C ALA A 169 46.38 -32.49 53.03
N ALA A 170 45.18 -33.07 53.12
CA ALA A 170 43.93 -32.32 53.07
C ALA A 170 43.76 -31.40 54.30
N ASP A 171 44.12 -31.88 55.50
CA ASP A 171 44.11 -31.06 56.72
C ASP A 171 45.07 -29.87 56.59
N VAL A 172 46.29 -30.12 56.11
CA VAL A 172 47.30 -29.08 55.85
C VAL A 172 46.79 -28.07 54.81
N LEU A 173 46.17 -28.52 53.72
CA LEU A 173 45.58 -27.64 52.71
C LEU A 173 44.46 -26.75 53.27
N CYS A 174 43.58 -27.30 54.10
CA CYS A 174 42.47 -26.55 54.71
C CYS A 174 43.00 -25.47 55.68
N ILE A 175 44.04 -25.79 56.46
CA ILE A 175 44.66 -24.85 57.40
C ILE A 175 45.43 -23.75 56.64
N LEU A 176 46.20 -24.11 55.62
CA LEU A 176 46.92 -23.14 54.77
C LEU A 176 45.95 -22.15 54.12
N GLN A 177 44.84 -22.63 53.58
CA GLN A 177 43.83 -21.75 52.97
C GLN A 177 43.20 -20.80 54.00
N ALA A 178 42.93 -21.30 55.21
CA ALA A 178 42.22 -20.53 56.22
C ALA A 178 43.12 -19.47 56.90
N GLU A 179 44.42 -19.72 57.07
CA GLU A 179 45.38 -18.79 57.69
C GLU A 179 46.10 -17.89 56.67
N LEU A 180 46.35 -18.37 55.44
CA LEU A 180 47.03 -17.63 54.37
C LEU A 180 46.08 -17.28 53.21
N HIS A 181 44.85 -16.85 53.53
CA HIS A 181 43.80 -16.59 52.54
C HIS A 181 44.12 -15.46 51.54
N THR A 182 45.02 -14.54 51.89
CA THR A 182 45.53 -13.45 51.02
C THR A 182 46.48 -13.96 49.95
N LEU A 183 47.33 -14.92 50.31
CA LEU A 183 48.33 -15.52 49.45
C LEU A 183 47.74 -16.66 48.60
N LEU A 184 46.81 -17.42 49.18
CA LEU A 184 46.15 -18.55 48.54
C LEU A 184 44.64 -18.30 48.43
N PRO A 185 44.20 -17.51 47.44
CA PRO A 185 42.78 -17.40 47.12
C PRO A 185 42.20 -18.78 46.82
N ILE A 186 41.02 -19.07 47.39
CA ILE A 186 40.37 -20.37 47.22
C ILE A 186 40.05 -20.68 45.76
N THR A 187 39.87 -19.65 44.93
CA THR A 187 39.65 -19.76 43.49
C THR A 187 40.87 -20.30 42.75
N ASP A 188 42.06 -19.86 43.12
CA ASP A 188 43.32 -20.24 42.47
C ASP A 188 43.75 -21.64 42.92
N MET A 189 43.50 -21.94 44.20
CA MET A 189 43.62 -23.31 44.74
C MET A 189 42.68 -24.27 44.02
N ALA A 190 41.42 -23.89 43.81
CA ALA A 190 40.45 -24.72 43.12
C ALA A 190 40.87 -25.04 41.68
N GLU A 191 41.41 -24.05 40.96
CA GLU A 191 41.93 -24.24 39.61
C GLU A 191 43.17 -25.16 39.62
N ALA A 192 44.13 -24.91 40.51
CA ALA A 192 45.33 -25.74 40.65
C ALA A 192 45.01 -27.21 40.97
N LEU A 193 44.03 -27.47 41.84
CA LEU A 193 43.63 -28.83 42.20
C LEU A 193 43.06 -29.61 41.01
N LEU A 194 42.42 -28.98 40.02
CA LEU A 194 41.91 -29.68 38.82
C LEU A 194 43.01 -30.40 38.01
N HIS A 195 44.26 -29.94 38.14
CA HIS A 195 45.42 -30.51 37.44
C HIS A 195 46.00 -31.76 38.13
N VAL A 196 45.42 -32.18 39.26
CA VAL A 196 45.83 -33.35 40.04
C VAL A 196 44.80 -34.47 39.92
N ARG A 197 45.22 -35.73 39.95
CA ARG A 197 44.32 -36.89 39.76
C ARG A 197 43.16 -36.95 40.75
N ASN A 198 43.42 -36.73 42.04
CA ASN A 198 42.42 -36.75 43.12
C ASN A 198 41.89 -35.34 43.47
N GLY A 199 42.14 -34.34 42.63
CA GLY A 199 41.84 -32.94 42.91
C GLY A 199 40.37 -32.62 43.20
N ALA A 200 39.43 -33.32 42.55
CA ALA A 200 38.00 -33.13 42.82
C ALA A 200 37.61 -33.50 44.26
N TRP A 201 38.28 -34.50 44.85
CA TRP A 201 38.08 -34.91 46.24
C TRP A 201 38.64 -33.87 47.21
N PHE A 202 39.90 -33.43 47.01
CA PHE A 202 40.49 -32.33 47.79
C PHE A 202 39.66 -31.04 47.72
N LEU A 203 39.14 -30.71 46.54
CA LEU A 203 38.27 -29.56 46.35
C LEU A 203 36.97 -29.68 47.15
N CYS A 204 36.33 -30.86 47.16
CA CYS A 204 35.13 -31.08 47.97
C CYS A 204 35.42 -30.91 49.46
N LEU A 205 36.56 -31.38 49.95
CA LEU A 205 36.96 -31.22 51.36
C LEU A 205 37.29 -29.77 51.72
N LEU A 206 38.00 -29.06 50.84
CA LEU A 206 38.33 -27.65 51.02
C LEU A 206 37.04 -26.81 51.13
N VAL A 207 36.09 -27.04 50.22
CA VAL A 207 34.79 -26.34 50.21
C VAL A 207 33.91 -26.78 51.38
N ALA A 208 33.97 -28.04 51.81
CA ALA A 208 33.23 -28.51 53.00
C ALA A 208 33.72 -27.86 54.30
N ASN A 209 35.03 -27.58 54.39
CA ASN A 209 35.63 -26.87 55.53
C ASN A 209 35.45 -25.34 55.43
N VAL A 210 35.11 -24.79 54.26
CA VAL A 210 34.76 -23.37 54.06
C VAL A 210 33.47 -23.25 53.24
N PRO A 211 32.31 -23.58 53.83
CA PRO A 211 31.05 -23.72 53.09
C PRO A 211 30.57 -22.41 52.41
N ASP A 212 30.95 -21.24 52.95
CA ASP A 212 30.62 -19.93 52.38
C ASP A 212 31.24 -19.71 50.99
N SER A 213 32.38 -20.35 50.72
CA SER A 213 33.10 -20.26 49.44
C SER A 213 32.43 -21.06 48.30
N PHE A 214 31.45 -21.91 48.59
CA PHE A 214 30.84 -22.81 47.59
C PHE A 214 30.39 -22.08 46.32
N SER A 215 29.66 -20.96 46.48
CA SER A 215 29.16 -20.21 45.34
C SER A 215 30.26 -19.48 44.56
N GLU A 216 31.31 -19.04 45.24
CA GLU A 216 32.46 -18.35 44.64
C GLU A 216 33.32 -19.33 43.84
N VAL A 217 33.63 -20.49 44.42
CA VAL A 217 34.37 -21.57 43.78
C VAL A 217 33.62 -22.09 42.55
N CYS A 218 32.32 -22.39 42.67
CA CYS A 218 31.53 -22.84 41.51
C CYS A 218 31.51 -21.78 40.39
N ARG A 219 31.35 -20.50 40.73
CA ARG A 219 31.36 -19.41 39.73
C ARG A 219 32.73 -19.26 39.07
N SER A 220 33.81 -19.30 39.84
CA SER A 220 35.19 -19.19 39.33
C SER A 220 35.50 -20.33 38.37
N LEU A 221 35.20 -21.57 38.76
CA LEU A 221 35.40 -22.74 37.91
C LEU A 221 34.57 -22.65 36.63
N ILE A 222 33.31 -22.24 36.68
CA ILE A 222 32.48 -22.07 35.47
C ILE A 222 33.07 -20.98 34.56
N LYS A 223 33.49 -19.84 35.11
CA LYS A 223 34.05 -18.71 34.36
C LYS A 223 35.36 -19.06 33.66
N ASN A 224 36.20 -19.86 34.30
CA ASN A 224 37.45 -20.39 33.72
C ASN A 224 37.22 -21.65 32.87
N GLY A 225 35.97 -22.11 32.77
CA GLY A 225 35.58 -23.25 31.97
C GLY A 225 35.71 -22.99 30.47
N GLU A 226 35.83 -24.06 29.70
CA GLU A 226 35.80 -23.93 28.25
C GLU A 226 34.37 -23.71 27.75
N ARG A 227 34.25 -23.00 26.63
CA ARG A 227 32.95 -22.79 25.98
C ARG A 227 32.32 -24.09 25.48
N GLN A 228 33.13 -25.13 25.26
CA GLN A 228 32.73 -26.48 24.85
C GLN A 228 33.50 -27.50 25.71
N ASP A 229 32.81 -28.26 26.57
CA ASP A 229 33.43 -29.04 27.65
C ASP A 229 33.69 -30.52 27.34
N GLU A 230 33.00 -31.10 26.35
CA GLU A 230 33.22 -32.51 25.98
C GLU A 230 34.51 -32.73 25.15
N GLU A 231 35.10 -31.64 24.62
CA GLU A 231 36.25 -31.72 23.71
C GLU A 231 37.56 -31.90 24.46
N SER A 232 37.78 -31.17 25.55
CA SER A 232 39.05 -31.18 26.28
C SER A 232 39.02 -32.05 27.54
N ILE A 233 40.21 -32.47 27.97
CA ILE A 233 40.42 -33.18 29.23
C ILE A 233 40.13 -32.25 30.42
N GLY A 234 40.50 -30.97 30.32
CA GLY A 234 40.25 -29.96 31.36
C GLY A 234 38.77 -29.67 31.57
N GLY A 235 37.99 -29.57 30.48
CA GLY A 235 36.53 -29.43 30.49
C GLY A 235 35.85 -30.59 31.22
N ARG A 236 36.22 -31.84 30.90
CA ARG A 236 35.67 -33.03 31.58
C ARG A 236 36.00 -33.09 33.07
N ARG A 237 37.26 -32.78 33.44
CA ARG A 237 37.70 -32.76 34.85
C ARG A 237 36.94 -31.71 35.65
N ARG A 238 36.78 -30.53 35.08
CA ARG A 238 36.04 -29.41 35.68
C ARG A 238 34.54 -29.73 35.82
N THR A 239 33.92 -30.30 34.79
CA THR A 239 32.53 -30.78 34.83
C THR A 239 32.34 -31.85 35.90
N GLU A 240 33.26 -32.81 36.03
CA GLU A 240 33.20 -33.83 37.08
C GLU A 240 33.36 -33.23 38.48
N ALA A 241 34.33 -32.34 38.69
CA ALA A 241 34.53 -31.68 39.97
C ALA A 241 33.30 -30.84 40.40
N LEU A 242 32.74 -30.04 39.48
CA LEU A 242 31.51 -29.26 39.72
C LEU A 242 30.30 -30.17 39.99
N ARG A 243 30.20 -31.32 39.32
CA ARG A 243 29.15 -32.30 39.56
C ARG A 243 29.27 -32.94 40.94
N GLN A 244 30.49 -33.24 41.42
CA GLN A 244 30.73 -33.74 42.78
C GLN A 244 30.41 -32.69 43.85
N LEU A 245 30.76 -31.42 43.63
CA LEU A 245 30.33 -30.31 44.49
C LEU A 245 28.80 -30.16 44.55
N CYS A 246 28.11 -30.29 43.41
CA CYS A 246 26.65 -30.24 43.37
C CYS A 246 25.99 -31.48 44.00
N LYS A 247 26.65 -32.64 44.00
CA LYS A 247 26.20 -33.82 44.77
C LYS A 247 26.35 -33.60 46.27
N MET A 248 27.42 -32.94 46.70
CA MET A 248 27.64 -32.54 48.10
C MET A 248 26.63 -31.47 48.54
N ASN A 249 26.22 -30.53 47.68
CA ASN A 249 25.15 -29.58 47.97
C ASN A 249 24.04 -29.57 46.89
N PRO A 250 23.07 -30.50 46.96
CA PRO A 250 21.99 -30.62 45.97
C PRO A 250 21.10 -29.36 45.88
N SER A 251 20.95 -28.62 46.99
CA SER A 251 20.09 -27.43 47.06
C SER A 251 20.54 -26.30 46.13
N GLN A 252 21.84 -26.23 45.82
CA GLN A 252 22.41 -25.21 44.95
C GLN A 252 22.59 -25.68 43.50
N ALA A 253 22.30 -26.95 43.18
CA ALA A 253 22.55 -27.51 41.85
C ALA A 253 21.82 -26.75 40.71
N LEU A 254 20.57 -26.33 40.93
CA LEU A 254 19.82 -25.53 39.95
C LEU A 254 20.36 -24.09 39.83
N LYS A 255 20.93 -23.54 40.90
CA LYS A 255 21.60 -22.23 40.88
C LYS A 255 22.91 -22.31 40.10
N VAL A 256 23.68 -23.38 40.28
CA VAL A 256 24.89 -23.67 39.47
C VAL A 256 24.51 -23.86 38.00
N ARG A 257 23.40 -24.55 37.70
CA ARG A 257 22.85 -24.62 36.34
C ARG A 257 22.53 -23.24 35.76
N SER A 258 21.99 -22.31 36.54
CA SER A 258 21.79 -20.90 36.10
C SER A 258 23.11 -20.22 35.79
N MET A 259 24.13 -20.36 36.65
CA MET A 259 25.46 -19.79 36.45
C MET A 259 26.12 -20.28 35.14
N VAL A 260 25.96 -21.57 34.81
CA VAL A 260 26.43 -22.16 33.54
C VAL A 260 25.80 -21.46 32.33
N VAL A 261 24.49 -21.17 32.39
CA VAL A 261 23.75 -20.50 31.30
C VAL A 261 24.12 -19.01 31.21
N GLU A 262 24.26 -18.32 32.35
CA GLU A 262 24.68 -16.92 32.43
C GLU A 262 26.06 -16.70 31.81
N GLU A 263 27.02 -17.55 32.15
CA GLU A 263 28.40 -17.46 31.66
C GLU A 263 28.56 -18.03 30.23
N CYS A 264 27.67 -18.92 29.78
CA CYS A 264 27.75 -19.64 28.49
C CYS A 264 29.05 -20.49 28.37
N HIS A 265 29.42 -21.19 29.44
CA HIS A 265 30.54 -22.14 29.49
C HIS A 265 30.04 -23.48 29.99
N LEU A 266 30.72 -24.58 29.66
CA LEU A 266 30.38 -25.94 30.10
C LEU A 266 28.92 -26.39 29.83
N PRO A 267 28.47 -26.41 28.57
CA PRO A 267 27.09 -26.80 28.22
C PRO A 267 26.74 -28.24 28.66
N GLY A 268 27.70 -29.17 28.62
CA GLY A 268 27.52 -30.54 29.10
C GLY A 268 27.20 -30.60 30.59
N LEU A 269 27.82 -29.75 31.42
CA LEU A 269 27.49 -29.65 32.85
C LEU A 269 26.02 -29.24 33.07
N GLY A 270 25.51 -28.25 32.33
CA GLY A 270 24.11 -27.82 32.48
C GLY A 270 23.09 -28.92 32.16
N VAL A 271 23.40 -29.75 31.15
CA VAL A 271 22.58 -30.92 30.79
C VAL A 271 22.74 -32.05 31.83
N ALA A 272 23.96 -32.33 32.28
CA ALA A 272 24.24 -33.36 33.28
C ALA A 272 23.56 -33.07 34.63
N LEU A 273 23.62 -31.83 35.11
CA LEU A 273 22.93 -31.40 36.33
C LEU A 273 21.40 -31.53 36.21
N THR A 274 20.87 -31.25 35.02
CA THR A 274 19.44 -31.45 34.76
C THR A 274 19.08 -32.94 34.76
N LEU A 275 19.88 -33.79 34.11
CA LEU A 275 19.69 -35.25 34.11
C LEU A 275 19.75 -35.86 35.52
N ASP A 276 20.68 -35.38 36.36
CA ASP A 276 20.83 -35.85 37.74
C ASP A 276 19.63 -35.45 38.60
N HIS A 277 19.07 -34.26 38.38
CA HIS A 277 17.87 -33.80 39.07
C HIS A 277 16.62 -34.57 38.63
N THR A 278 16.48 -34.88 37.34
CA THR A 278 15.35 -35.66 36.80
C THR A 278 15.28 -37.09 37.37
N LYS A 279 16.41 -37.66 37.82
CA LYS A 279 16.44 -38.99 38.47
C LYS A 279 15.98 -38.97 39.93
N ASN A 280 16.03 -37.81 40.58
CA ASN A 280 15.69 -37.65 42.00
C ASN A 280 14.23 -37.22 42.22
N GLU A 281 13.60 -36.57 41.24
CA GLU A 281 12.17 -36.20 41.26
C GLU A 281 11.35 -37.13 40.34
N ALA A 282 11.09 -38.36 40.80
CA ALA A 282 10.09 -39.22 40.20
C ALA A 282 8.70 -38.89 40.81
N GLY A 283 8.12 -37.75 40.42
CA GLY A 283 6.81 -37.29 40.90
C GLY A 283 5.98 -36.56 39.84
N GLU A 284 4.92 -37.24 39.41
CA GLU A 284 3.62 -36.81 38.86
C GLU A 284 3.52 -35.76 37.72
N ASP A 285 2.86 -36.20 36.63
CA ASP A 285 2.05 -35.49 35.60
C ASP A 285 2.56 -34.21 34.88
N GLY A 286 3.77 -33.72 35.18
CA GLY A 286 4.37 -32.56 34.54
C GLY A 286 5.12 -32.82 33.21
N VAL A 287 5.34 -31.74 32.43
CA VAL A 287 6.33 -31.75 31.34
C VAL A 287 7.72 -31.89 31.96
N SER A 288 8.54 -32.82 31.46
CA SER A 288 9.86 -33.11 32.00
C SER A 288 10.72 -31.87 32.17
N ASN A 289 11.42 -31.78 33.31
CA ASN A 289 12.41 -30.74 33.60
C ASN A 289 13.46 -30.61 32.48
N MET A 290 13.77 -31.71 31.78
CA MET A 290 14.65 -31.71 30.62
C MET A 290 14.04 -30.95 29.43
N VAL A 291 12.78 -31.25 29.10
CA VAL A 291 12.06 -30.60 28.00
C VAL A 291 11.91 -29.10 28.26
N CYS A 292 11.56 -28.71 29.50
CA CYS A 292 11.46 -27.32 29.90
C CYS A 292 12.79 -26.58 29.81
N PHE A 293 13.87 -27.17 30.32
CA PHE A 293 15.21 -26.58 30.32
C PHE A 293 15.73 -26.36 28.89
N VAL A 294 15.74 -27.40 28.05
CA VAL A 294 16.26 -27.30 26.68
C VAL A 294 15.39 -26.39 25.81
N SER A 295 14.07 -26.42 25.99
CA SER A 295 13.17 -25.48 25.30
C SER A 295 13.46 -24.03 25.71
N GLY A 296 13.73 -23.77 27.00
CA GLY A 296 14.10 -22.44 27.49
C GLY A 296 15.40 -21.90 26.88
N LEU A 297 16.39 -22.78 26.68
CA LEU A 297 17.67 -22.39 26.04
C LEU A 297 17.50 -22.06 24.56
N LEU A 298 16.71 -22.84 23.82
CA LEU A 298 16.59 -22.72 22.36
C LEU A 298 15.54 -21.69 21.92
N LEU A 299 14.41 -21.62 22.62
CA LEU A 299 13.30 -20.71 22.33
C LEU A 299 13.40 -19.38 23.07
N GLY A 300 14.39 -19.23 23.95
CA GLY A 300 14.68 -17.97 24.64
C GLY A 300 15.10 -16.83 23.70
N THR A 301 14.94 -15.60 24.18
CA THR A 301 15.28 -14.38 23.42
C THR A 301 16.79 -14.18 23.24
N ASN A 302 17.61 -14.74 24.14
CA ASN A 302 19.05 -14.56 24.14
C ASN A 302 19.75 -15.37 23.03
N THR A 303 20.23 -14.66 22.00
CA THR A 303 20.93 -15.27 20.85
C THR A 303 22.28 -15.89 21.22
N LYS A 304 22.99 -15.34 22.22
CA LYS A 304 24.28 -15.87 22.70
C LYS A 304 24.12 -17.27 23.31
N VAL A 305 23.11 -17.46 24.15
CA VAL A 305 22.80 -18.76 24.79
C VAL A 305 22.40 -19.79 23.74
N ARG A 306 21.56 -19.39 22.78
CA ARG A 306 21.08 -20.27 21.70
C ARG A 306 22.22 -20.75 20.78
N THR A 307 23.14 -19.87 20.39
CA THR A 307 24.28 -20.23 19.53
C THR A 307 25.31 -21.06 20.27
N TRP A 308 25.56 -20.76 21.55
CA TRP A 308 26.41 -21.55 22.43
C TRP A 308 25.91 -22.99 22.55
N PHE A 309 24.64 -23.16 22.94
CA PHE A 309 24.05 -24.49 23.10
C PHE A 309 23.89 -25.22 21.77
N GLY A 310 23.53 -24.51 20.68
CA GLY A 310 23.48 -25.09 19.34
C GLY A 310 24.83 -25.60 18.85
N THR A 311 25.94 -24.95 19.24
CA THR A 311 27.30 -25.41 18.90
C THR A 311 27.66 -26.69 19.64
N PHE A 312 27.27 -26.81 20.92
CA PHE A 312 27.41 -28.05 21.68
C PHE A 312 26.70 -29.24 21.00
N ILE A 313 25.46 -29.07 20.57
CA ILE A 313 24.71 -30.12 19.85
C ILE A 313 25.41 -30.50 18.53
N ARG A 314 25.87 -29.51 17.75
CA ARG A 314 26.52 -29.75 16.45
C ARG A 314 27.86 -30.46 16.57
N ASN A 315 28.67 -30.11 17.58
CA ASN A 315 29.97 -30.73 17.79
C ASN A 315 29.82 -32.15 18.35
N GLY A 316 28.89 -32.37 19.28
CA GLY A 316 28.66 -33.69 19.88
C GLY A 316 28.14 -34.73 18.87
N GLN A 317 27.31 -34.34 17.90
CA GLN A 317 26.77 -35.29 16.90
C GLN A 317 27.77 -35.75 15.82
N LEU A 318 28.93 -35.10 15.68
CA LEU A 318 29.99 -35.55 14.75
C LEU A 318 30.69 -36.82 15.26
N ARG A 319 30.64 -37.09 16.57
CA ARG A 319 31.29 -38.23 17.22
C ARG A 319 30.39 -39.47 17.20
N ARG A 320 30.17 -40.04 16.01
CA ARG A 320 29.18 -41.12 15.78
C ARG A 320 29.54 -42.53 16.30
N ARG A 321 30.69 -42.79 16.94
CA ARG A 321 31.11 -44.20 17.21
C ARG A 321 31.72 -44.56 18.56
N GLU A 322 32.09 -43.64 19.43
CA GLU A 322 32.67 -44.01 20.73
C GLU A 322 32.02 -43.20 21.85
N ASN A 323 31.54 -43.94 22.86
CA ASN A 323 31.09 -43.52 24.19
C ASN A 323 29.58 -43.29 24.37
N SER A 324 28.89 -44.37 24.77
CA SER A 324 27.63 -44.34 25.53
C SER A 324 27.65 -43.46 26.80
N SER A 325 28.82 -42.88 27.14
CA SER A 325 29.03 -41.96 28.26
C SER A 325 28.96 -40.46 27.89
N SER A 326 28.79 -40.06 26.62
CA SER A 326 28.58 -38.64 26.27
C SER A 326 27.26 -38.11 26.84
N VAL A 327 27.29 -36.86 27.35
CA VAL A 327 26.12 -36.22 27.96
C VAL A 327 25.05 -35.90 26.91
N LEU A 328 25.46 -35.57 25.69
CA LEU A 328 24.53 -35.38 24.57
C LEU A 328 23.76 -36.67 24.25
N TRP A 329 24.42 -37.82 24.27
CA TRP A 329 23.76 -39.10 24.02
C TRP A 329 22.77 -39.46 25.14
N GLN A 330 23.13 -39.20 26.39
CA GLN A 330 22.23 -39.37 27.54
C GLN A 330 20.99 -38.49 27.44
N MET A 331 21.15 -37.24 27.00
CA MET A 331 20.03 -36.33 26.73
C MET A 331 19.10 -36.87 25.63
N ARG A 332 19.66 -37.33 24.50
CA ARG A 332 18.88 -37.92 23.39
C ARG A 332 18.10 -39.16 23.83
N ARG A 333 18.75 -40.06 24.57
CA ARG A 333 18.11 -41.26 25.12
C ARG A 333 16.97 -40.92 26.08
N GLN A 334 17.14 -39.91 26.93
CA GLN A 334 16.08 -39.45 27.84
C GLN A 334 14.89 -38.86 27.07
N LEU A 335 15.15 -38.02 26.06
CA LEU A 335 14.08 -37.44 25.22
C LEU A 335 13.35 -38.52 24.40
N LEU A 336 14.07 -39.50 23.86
CA LEU A 336 13.47 -40.65 23.17
C LEU A 336 12.63 -41.51 24.12
N SER A 337 13.10 -41.76 25.34
CA SER A 337 12.34 -42.50 26.35
C SER A 337 11.05 -41.76 26.74
N GLU A 338 11.08 -40.43 26.84
CA GLU A 338 9.89 -39.62 27.10
C GLU A 338 8.91 -39.63 25.93
N LEU A 339 9.43 -39.64 24.68
CA LEU A 339 8.63 -39.79 23.48
C LEU A 339 7.93 -41.15 23.43
N MET A 340 8.67 -42.24 23.66
CA MET A 340 8.13 -43.59 23.69
C MET A 340 7.12 -43.80 24.83
N GLY A 341 7.28 -43.09 25.96
CA GLY A 341 6.31 -43.13 27.07
C GLY A 341 4.99 -42.41 26.79
N ILE A 342 4.94 -41.52 25.78
CA ILE A 342 3.71 -40.86 25.31
C ILE A 342 2.97 -41.74 24.28
N LEU A 343 3.74 -42.50 23.50
CA LEU A 343 3.17 -43.41 22.51
C LEU A 343 2.52 -44.62 23.21
N PRO A 344 1.33 -45.05 22.78
CA PRO A 344 0.70 -46.27 23.27
C PRO A 344 1.62 -47.46 22.98
N ALA A 345 1.89 -48.30 23.99
CA ALA A 345 2.86 -49.39 23.92
C ALA A 345 2.62 -50.31 22.71
N THR A 346 3.43 -50.17 21.68
CA THR A 346 3.47 -51.04 20.51
C THR A 346 4.24 -52.32 20.85
N ARG A 347 3.68 -53.20 21.69
CA ARG A 347 4.13 -54.61 21.83
C ARG A 347 3.21 -55.42 22.76
N SER A 348 2.10 -55.88 22.22
CA SER A 348 1.58 -57.22 22.53
C SER A 348 0.62 -57.64 21.43
N ILE A 349 1.05 -58.61 20.64
CA ILE A 349 0.20 -59.47 19.84
C ILE A 349 -0.94 -60.01 20.73
N PRO A 350 -2.19 -60.01 20.25
CA PRO A 350 -2.94 -61.24 20.26
C PRO A 350 -3.28 -61.62 18.81
N VAL A 351 -2.63 -62.68 18.36
CA VAL A 351 -3.12 -63.56 17.32
C VAL A 351 -4.51 -64.03 17.78
N GLU A 352 -5.45 -64.04 16.83
CA GLU A 352 -6.82 -64.56 16.93
C GLU A 352 -7.91 -63.64 17.53
N SER A 353 -8.35 -62.67 16.73
CA SER A 353 -9.79 -62.41 16.57
C SER A 353 -10.05 -61.94 15.13
N GLN A 354 -10.67 -62.82 14.34
CA GLN A 354 -11.10 -62.57 12.96
C GLN A 354 -12.29 -61.59 12.96
N ASP A 355 -12.05 -60.32 12.70
CA ASP A 355 -13.07 -59.39 12.19
C ASP A 355 -12.41 -58.33 11.27
N PRO A 356 -12.62 -58.39 9.94
CA PRO A 356 -12.04 -57.45 9.00
C PRO A 356 -12.93 -56.20 8.88
N GLY A 357 -12.69 -55.17 9.71
CA GLY A 357 -13.45 -53.93 9.61
C GLY A 357 -13.02 -52.72 10.44
N VAL A 358 -12.18 -52.88 11.48
CA VAL A 358 -11.76 -51.75 12.31
C VAL A 358 -10.25 -51.82 12.56
N SER A 359 -9.47 -51.07 11.79
CA SER A 359 -8.07 -50.84 12.13
C SER A 359 -7.98 -49.94 13.36
N VAL A 360 -7.68 -50.55 14.51
CA VAL A 360 -7.42 -49.88 15.79
C VAL A 360 -6.10 -49.11 15.68
N HIS A 361 -6.13 -47.91 15.10
CA HIS A 361 -5.04 -46.94 15.26
C HIS A 361 -5.17 -46.29 16.65
N PRO A 362 -4.16 -46.39 17.52
CA PRO A 362 -4.31 -45.97 18.91
C PRO A 362 -4.25 -44.44 19.01
N GLY A 363 -5.33 -43.83 19.51
CA GLY A 363 -5.44 -42.37 19.67
C GLY A 363 -4.59 -41.85 20.84
N LEU A 364 -4.10 -40.61 20.72
CA LEU A 364 -3.46 -39.90 21.82
C LEU A 364 -4.49 -39.61 22.91
N LYS A 365 -4.18 -39.90 24.18
CA LYS A 365 -5.02 -39.49 25.31
C LYS A 365 -4.93 -37.98 25.53
N GLU A 366 -6.01 -37.37 26.01
CA GLU A 366 -6.09 -35.92 26.25
C GLU A 366 -4.97 -35.40 27.16
N GLU A 367 -4.66 -36.14 28.23
CA GLU A 367 -3.57 -35.87 29.20
C GLU A 367 -2.19 -35.77 28.53
N HIS A 368 -1.99 -36.44 27.40
CA HIS A 368 -0.71 -36.50 26.70
C HIS A 368 -0.59 -35.51 25.54
N VAL A 369 -1.69 -34.87 25.10
CA VAL A 369 -1.68 -33.97 23.92
C VAL A 369 -0.80 -32.73 24.15
N VAL A 370 -0.84 -32.15 25.35
CA VAL A 370 -0.03 -30.98 25.69
C VAL A 370 1.46 -31.36 25.79
N LYS A 371 1.76 -32.50 26.41
CA LYS A 371 3.13 -33.04 26.51
C LYS A 371 3.70 -33.39 25.14
N ALA A 372 2.90 -34.01 24.27
CA ALA A 372 3.24 -34.31 22.88
C ALA A 372 3.52 -33.03 22.08
N SER A 373 2.70 -31.98 22.24
CA SER A 373 2.90 -30.69 21.59
C SER A 373 4.18 -30.00 22.03
N ALA A 374 4.50 -30.03 23.33
CA ALA A 374 5.72 -29.46 23.89
C ALA A 374 6.97 -30.20 23.38
N LEU A 375 6.94 -31.53 23.36
CA LEU A 375 8.02 -32.36 22.87
C LEU A 375 8.24 -32.18 21.36
N LEU A 376 7.16 -32.14 20.58
CA LEU A 376 7.22 -31.89 19.14
C LEU A 376 7.85 -30.52 18.85
N ARG A 377 7.44 -29.48 19.58
CA ARG A 377 8.02 -28.13 19.48
C ARG A 377 9.51 -28.11 19.85
N LEU A 378 9.92 -28.88 20.86
CA LEU A 378 11.33 -29.03 21.21
C LEU A 378 12.12 -29.71 20.07
N TYR A 379 11.60 -30.78 19.46
CA TYR A 379 12.23 -31.41 18.30
C TYR A 379 12.32 -30.46 17.09
N CYS A 380 11.31 -29.61 16.84
CA CYS A 380 11.40 -28.53 15.85
C CYS A 380 12.59 -27.59 16.14
N ALA A 381 12.76 -27.18 17.40
CA ALA A 381 13.84 -26.29 17.80
C ALA A 381 15.22 -26.97 17.72
N LEU A 382 15.32 -28.23 18.14
CA LEU A 382 16.56 -29.00 18.07
C LEU A 382 17.02 -29.17 16.61
N MET A 383 16.11 -29.51 15.70
CA MET A 383 16.47 -29.71 14.29
C MET A 383 16.64 -28.39 13.53
N GLY A 384 15.77 -27.40 13.77
CA GLY A 384 15.79 -26.14 13.03
C GLY A 384 16.83 -25.13 13.52
N ILE A 385 16.97 -24.98 14.84
CA ILE A 385 17.82 -23.96 15.46
C ILE A 385 19.18 -24.56 15.83
N ALA A 386 19.18 -25.71 16.54
CA ALA A 386 20.41 -26.35 16.99
C ALA A 386 21.06 -27.24 15.92
N GLY A 387 20.36 -27.56 14.82
CA GLY A 387 20.91 -28.36 13.72
C GLY A 387 21.15 -29.83 14.07
N LEU A 388 20.36 -30.38 15.00
CA LEU A 388 20.38 -31.80 15.34
C LEU A 388 19.94 -32.65 14.13
N LYS A 389 20.69 -33.70 13.80
CA LYS A 389 20.23 -34.73 12.86
C LYS A 389 19.59 -35.88 13.63
N PRO A 390 18.28 -36.18 13.42
CA PRO A 390 17.61 -37.27 14.11
C PRO A 390 18.25 -38.62 13.72
N THR A 391 18.23 -39.58 14.63
CA THR A 391 18.52 -40.99 14.28
C THR A 391 17.30 -41.61 13.60
N ASP A 392 17.48 -42.75 12.93
CA ASP A 392 16.36 -43.44 12.25
C ASP A 392 15.26 -43.82 13.25
N GLU A 393 15.65 -44.27 14.45
CA GLU A 393 14.74 -44.57 15.57
C GLU A 393 13.98 -43.31 16.06
N GLU A 394 14.66 -42.18 16.26
CA GLU A 394 14.00 -40.93 16.65
C GLU A 394 13.05 -40.41 15.55
N ALA A 395 13.45 -40.49 14.28
CA ALA A 395 12.65 -40.04 13.15
C ALA A 395 11.37 -40.87 13.01
N GLU A 396 11.47 -42.20 13.15
CA GLU A 396 10.32 -43.11 13.12
C GLU A 396 9.33 -42.79 14.24
N GLN A 397 9.80 -42.64 15.48
CA GLN A 397 8.91 -42.37 16.61
C GLN A 397 8.31 -40.95 16.56
N VAL A 398 9.07 -39.95 16.09
CA VAL A 398 8.55 -38.59 15.86
C VAL A 398 7.46 -38.60 14.78
N LEU A 399 7.65 -39.35 13.68
CA LEU A 399 6.62 -39.48 12.64
C LEU A 399 5.37 -40.19 13.16
N GLN A 400 5.54 -41.25 13.96
CA GLN A 400 4.44 -41.97 14.59
C GLN A 400 3.65 -41.06 15.56
N LEU A 401 4.34 -40.21 16.31
CA LEU A 401 3.71 -39.20 17.15
C LEU A 401 2.92 -38.20 16.30
N MET A 402 3.55 -37.61 15.26
CA MET A 402 2.95 -36.61 14.40
C MET A 402 1.66 -37.09 13.71
N THR A 403 1.61 -38.37 13.35
CA THR A 403 0.48 -38.99 12.65
C THR A 403 -0.53 -39.67 13.58
N SER A 404 -0.40 -39.48 14.89
CA SER A 404 -1.38 -39.93 15.87
C SER A 404 -2.68 -39.11 15.78
N ARG A 405 -3.81 -39.72 16.19
CA ARG A 405 -5.13 -39.08 16.20
C ARG A 405 -5.47 -38.54 17.59
N PRO A 406 -5.50 -37.21 17.82
CA PRO A 406 -5.87 -36.65 19.11
C PRO A 406 -7.39 -36.54 19.29
N PRO A 407 -7.89 -36.34 20.52
CA PRO A 407 -9.29 -35.97 20.77
C PRO A 407 -9.60 -34.61 20.14
N ALA A 408 -10.88 -34.38 19.83
CA ALA A 408 -11.36 -33.15 19.19
C ALA A 408 -11.46 -31.97 20.17
N THR A 409 -10.33 -31.62 20.78
CA THR A 409 -10.16 -30.50 21.69
C THR A 409 -9.29 -29.41 21.04
N PRO A 410 -9.34 -28.14 21.51
CA PRO A 410 -8.47 -27.08 21.00
C PRO A 410 -6.97 -27.43 21.09
N ALA A 411 -6.56 -28.16 22.14
CA ALA A 411 -5.20 -28.66 22.28
C ALA A 411 -4.85 -29.71 21.20
N GLY A 412 -5.81 -30.56 20.84
CA GLY A 412 -5.69 -31.52 19.75
C GLY A 412 -5.56 -30.84 18.37
N VAL A 413 -6.37 -29.82 18.10
CA VAL A 413 -6.26 -29.00 16.87
C VAL A 413 -4.88 -28.36 16.78
N ARG A 414 -4.39 -27.78 17.89
CA ARG A 414 -3.06 -27.16 17.95
C ARG A 414 -1.94 -28.18 17.71
N PHE A 415 -2.05 -29.38 18.30
CA PHE A 415 -1.12 -30.47 18.07
C PHE A 415 -1.05 -30.85 16.59
N VAL A 416 -2.21 -31.04 15.94
CA VAL A 416 -2.29 -31.36 14.50
C VAL A 416 -1.66 -30.27 13.63
N SER A 417 -1.92 -28.99 13.93
CA SER A 417 -1.28 -27.87 13.21
C SER A 417 0.25 -27.85 13.39
N LEU A 418 0.75 -28.14 14.60
CA LEU A 418 2.20 -28.23 14.87
C LEU A 418 2.82 -29.42 14.14
N SER A 419 2.17 -30.59 14.15
CA SER A 419 2.59 -31.79 13.40
C SER A 419 2.64 -31.51 11.90
N PHE A 420 1.64 -30.85 11.36
CA PHE A 420 1.65 -30.46 9.95
C PHE A 420 2.79 -29.49 9.61
N CYS A 421 3.02 -28.45 10.43
CA CYS A 421 4.12 -27.51 10.23
C CYS A 421 5.50 -28.16 10.31
N MET A 422 5.66 -29.08 11.25
CA MET A 422 6.88 -29.84 11.45
C MET A 422 7.19 -30.69 10.22
N LEU A 423 6.19 -31.40 9.70
CA LEU A 423 6.29 -32.20 8.47
C LEU A 423 6.70 -31.35 7.28
N LEU A 424 6.12 -30.16 7.17
CA LEU A 424 6.39 -29.20 6.10
C LEU A 424 7.80 -28.60 6.19
N ALA A 425 8.28 -28.32 7.41
CA ALA A 425 9.62 -27.79 7.66
C ALA A 425 10.74 -28.82 7.48
N PHE A 426 10.50 -30.08 7.87
CA PHE A 426 11.51 -31.13 7.94
C PHE A 426 11.07 -32.39 7.19
N SER A 427 11.02 -32.29 5.86
CA SER A 427 10.72 -33.43 4.98
C SER A 427 11.71 -34.60 5.13
N THR A 428 12.86 -34.39 5.76
CA THR A 428 13.87 -35.42 6.04
C THR A 428 13.44 -36.47 7.06
N VAL A 429 12.40 -36.19 7.85
CA VAL A 429 11.81 -37.19 8.77
C VAL A 429 11.14 -38.34 8.00
N VAL A 430 10.74 -38.09 6.75
CA VAL A 430 10.14 -39.07 5.85
C VAL A 430 11.20 -39.51 4.83
N SER A 431 11.92 -40.59 5.14
CA SER A 431 13.03 -41.08 4.30
C SER A 431 12.71 -42.38 3.57
N THR A 432 11.70 -43.13 4.01
CA THR A 432 11.30 -44.43 3.43
C THR A 432 9.91 -44.37 2.80
N PRO A 433 9.61 -45.22 1.80
CA PRO A 433 8.30 -45.23 1.14
C PRO A 433 7.15 -45.60 2.09
N GLU A 434 7.40 -46.44 3.10
CA GLU A 434 6.39 -46.81 4.11
C GLU A 434 5.99 -45.60 4.97
N GLN A 435 6.97 -44.78 5.37
CA GLN A 435 6.76 -43.53 6.09
C GLN A 435 5.98 -42.50 5.25
N GLU A 436 6.25 -42.45 3.94
CA GLU A 436 5.54 -41.56 3.00
C GLU A 436 4.07 -41.97 2.85
N GLN A 437 3.78 -43.27 2.74
CA GLN A 437 2.41 -43.78 2.68
C GLN A 437 1.64 -43.48 3.97
N LEU A 438 2.28 -43.63 5.13
CA LEU A 438 1.69 -43.32 6.43
C LEU A 438 1.35 -41.82 6.57
N MET A 439 2.26 -40.95 6.11
CA MET A 439 2.02 -39.51 6.03
C MET A 439 0.83 -39.17 5.11
N LEU A 440 0.74 -39.77 3.92
CA LEU A 440 -0.35 -39.54 2.97
C LEU A 440 -1.71 -39.99 3.53
N MET A 441 -1.76 -41.15 4.20
CA MET A 441 -2.96 -41.63 4.88
C MET A 441 -3.41 -40.67 5.97
N TRP A 442 -2.48 -40.09 6.72
CA TRP A 442 -2.78 -39.10 7.76
C TRP A 442 -3.26 -37.76 7.19
N LEU A 443 -2.62 -37.24 6.13
CA LEU A 443 -3.09 -36.02 5.44
C LEU A 443 -4.49 -36.20 4.85
N SER A 444 -4.77 -37.38 4.27
CA SER A 444 -6.11 -37.72 3.77
C SER A 444 -7.16 -37.79 4.88
N TRP A 445 -6.77 -38.29 6.06
CA TRP A 445 -7.60 -38.30 7.25
C TRP A 445 -7.90 -36.88 7.76
N MET A 446 -6.90 -35.99 7.80
CA MET A 446 -7.11 -34.59 8.21
C MET A 446 -8.17 -33.89 7.36
N ILE A 447 -8.12 -34.09 6.03
CA ILE A 447 -9.08 -33.48 5.10
C ILE A 447 -10.50 -34.02 5.33
N LYS A 448 -10.62 -35.33 5.60
CA LYS A 448 -11.91 -35.96 5.83
C LYS A 448 -12.55 -35.52 7.15
N GLU A 449 -11.75 -35.34 8.19
CA GLU A 449 -12.22 -35.03 9.55
C GLU A 449 -12.25 -33.54 9.88
N GLU A 450 -11.88 -32.65 8.95
CA GLU A 450 -11.81 -31.19 9.21
C GLU A 450 -13.14 -30.64 9.74
N ALA A 451 -14.27 -31.05 9.13
CA ALA A 451 -15.61 -30.59 9.49
C ALA A 451 -16.05 -31.12 10.88
N TYR A 452 -15.59 -32.30 11.26
CA TYR A 452 -15.85 -32.87 12.59
C TYR A 452 -15.11 -32.05 13.65
N PHE A 453 -13.80 -31.82 13.47
CA PHE A 453 -13.00 -31.03 14.41
C PHE A 453 -13.46 -29.57 14.53
N GLU A 454 -13.90 -28.95 13.42
CA GLU A 454 -14.41 -27.57 13.42
C GLU A 454 -15.72 -27.45 14.22
N SER A 455 -16.64 -28.40 14.05
CA SER A 455 -17.94 -28.39 14.74
C SER A 455 -17.86 -28.74 16.24
N THR A 456 -16.96 -29.64 16.65
CA THR A 456 -16.87 -30.09 18.05
C THR A 456 -15.90 -29.27 18.90
N ALA A 457 -14.80 -28.75 18.33
CA ALA A 457 -13.79 -28.01 19.10
C ALA A 457 -14.12 -26.52 19.28
N GLY A 458 -15.04 -25.96 18.47
CA GLY A 458 -15.48 -24.56 18.57
C GLY A 458 -14.39 -23.52 18.28
N VAL A 459 -13.31 -23.91 17.59
CA VAL A 459 -12.17 -23.04 17.25
C VAL A 459 -12.39 -22.46 15.85
N SER A 460 -12.31 -21.12 15.72
CA SER A 460 -12.53 -20.40 14.46
C SER A 460 -11.37 -20.48 13.45
N ALA A 461 -10.29 -21.19 13.79
CA ALA A 461 -9.11 -21.38 12.95
C ALA A 461 -8.72 -22.87 12.98
N SER A 462 -9.16 -23.62 11.97
CA SER A 462 -8.95 -25.08 11.89
C SER A 462 -7.67 -25.43 11.13
N PHE A 463 -7.13 -26.64 11.34
CA PHE A 463 -6.03 -27.14 10.51
C PHE A 463 -6.44 -27.34 9.03
N GLY A 464 -7.75 -27.43 8.74
CA GLY A 464 -8.29 -27.53 7.38
C GLY A 464 -8.06 -26.24 6.58
N GLU A 465 -8.33 -25.08 7.18
CA GLU A 465 -8.00 -23.77 6.59
C GLU A 465 -6.50 -23.62 6.34
N MET A 466 -5.67 -24.11 7.27
CA MET A 466 -4.21 -24.10 7.12
C MET A 466 -3.74 -25.00 5.96
N LEU A 467 -4.32 -26.20 5.82
CA LEU A 467 -4.04 -27.12 4.71
C LEU A 467 -4.40 -26.50 3.36
N LEU A 468 -5.59 -25.89 3.27
CA LEU A 468 -6.05 -25.21 2.07
C LEU A 468 -5.17 -24.00 1.72
N LEU A 469 -4.77 -23.21 2.71
CA LEU A 469 -3.89 -22.06 2.52
C LEU A 469 -2.50 -22.49 2.03
N VAL A 470 -1.94 -23.57 2.57
CA VAL A 470 -0.67 -24.14 2.07
C VAL A 470 -0.83 -24.71 0.66
N ALA A 471 -1.94 -25.38 0.35
CA ALA A 471 -2.23 -25.85 -1.01
C ALA A 471 -2.29 -24.69 -2.02
N MET A 472 -2.97 -23.60 -1.65
CA MET A 472 -3.03 -22.35 -2.42
C MET A 472 -1.64 -21.76 -2.65
N TYR A 473 -0.79 -21.71 -1.62
CA TYR A 473 0.60 -21.24 -1.75
C TYR A 473 1.44 -22.10 -2.69
N PHE A 474 1.26 -23.42 -2.63
CA PHE A 474 1.97 -24.34 -3.51
C PHE A 474 1.56 -24.16 -4.98
N HIS A 475 0.26 -24.04 -5.26
CA HIS A 475 -0.24 -23.75 -6.61
C HIS A 475 0.17 -22.37 -7.12
N SER A 476 0.26 -21.37 -6.24
CA SER A 476 0.74 -20.01 -6.56
C SER A 476 2.26 -19.86 -6.57
N ASN A 477 3.01 -20.93 -6.25
CA ASN A 477 4.47 -20.95 -6.15
C ASN A 477 5.05 -19.92 -5.15
N GLN A 478 4.30 -19.56 -4.11
CA GLN A 478 4.73 -18.60 -3.08
C GLN A 478 5.29 -19.30 -1.84
N LEU A 479 6.52 -19.82 -1.96
CA LEU A 479 7.15 -20.59 -0.88
C LEU A 479 7.47 -19.75 0.36
N SER A 480 7.70 -18.44 0.23
CA SER A 480 7.98 -17.55 1.37
C SER A 480 6.81 -17.45 2.35
N ALA A 481 5.58 -17.33 1.85
CA ALA A 481 4.38 -17.26 2.68
C ALA A 481 4.15 -18.57 3.44
N ILE A 482 4.53 -19.71 2.87
CA ILE A 482 4.54 -21.01 3.57
C ILE A 482 5.54 -20.98 4.72
N ILE A 483 6.75 -20.48 4.47
CA ILE A 483 7.80 -20.39 5.50
C ILE A 483 7.34 -19.49 6.66
N ASP A 484 6.73 -18.35 6.35
CA ASP A 484 6.22 -17.42 7.36
C ASP A 484 5.06 -18.02 8.16
N LEU A 485 4.12 -18.71 7.49
CA LEU A 485 3.02 -19.42 8.13
C LEU A 485 3.53 -20.52 9.08
N VAL A 486 4.52 -21.30 8.63
CA VAL A 486 5.15 -22.35 9.43
C VAL A 486 5.87 -21.75 10.63
N CYS A 487 6.66 -20.69 10.44
CA CYS A 487 7.38 -20.02 11.54
C CYS A 487 6.42 -19.39 12.56
N SER A 488 5.33 -18.79 12.10
CA SER A 488 4.27 -18.22 12.95
C SER A 488 3.58 -19.31 13.76
N THR A 489 3.20 -20.41 13.11
CA THR A 489 2.49 -21.51 13.76
C THR A 489 3.37 -22.25 14.76
N LEU A 490 4.65 -22.49 14.44
CA LEU A 490 5.61 -23.10 15.37
C LEU A 490 6.06 -22.15 16.49
N GLY A 491 5.85 -20.84 16.32
CA GLY A 491 6.31 -19.79 17.22
C GLY A 491 7.84 -19.74 17.32
N MET A 492 8.53 -19.99 16.20
CA MET A 492 9.99 -19.95 16.08
C MET A 492 10.42 -19.65 14.65
N LYS A 493 11.51 -18.89 14.47
CA LYS A 493 12.07 -18.60 13.14
C LYS A 493 13.06 -19.68 12.74
N ILE A 494 12.70 -20.50 11.76
CA ILE A 494 13.54 -21.58 11.21
C ILE A 494 13.84 -21.32 9.74
N VAL A 495 15.06 -21.67 9.30
CA VAL A 495 15.45 -21.54 7.90
C VAL A 495 15.07 -22.82 7.16
N ILE A 496 14.00 -22.76 6.38
CA ILE A 496 13.52 -23.90 5.58
C ILE A 496 14.07 -23.75 4.16
N LYS A 497 14.77 -24.77 3.66
CA LYS A 497 15.30 -24.77 2.29
C LYS A 497 14.16 -25.00 1.28
N PRO A 498 14.06 -24.20 0.19
CA PRO A 498 13.03 -24.40 -0.84
C PRO A 498 13.06 -25.81 -1.47
N SER A 499 14.24 -26.44 -1.55
CA SER A 499 14.40 -27.81 -2.05
C SER A 499 13.69 -28.85 -1.19
N SER A 500 13.62 -28.65 0.13
CA SER A 500 12.90 -29.53 1.06
C SER A 500 11.39 -29.48 0.84
N LEU A 501 10.86 -28.34 0.41
CA LEU A 501 9.43 -28.15 0.11
C LEU A 501 9.02 -28.69 -1.27
N SER A 502 9.97 -28.99 -2.16
CA SER A 502 9.66 -29.44 -3.53
C SER A 502 8.87 -30.75 -3.58
N ARG A 503 9.24 -31.74 -2.74
CA ARG A 503 8.54 -33.02 -2.64
C ARG A 503 7.12 -32.83 -2.09
N MET A 504 6.98 -32.01 -1.05
CA MET A 504 5.68 -31.69 -0.46
C MET A 504 4.78 -30.92 -1.42
N LYS A 505 5.35 -30.02 -2.24
CA LYS A 505 4.63 -29.31 -3.30
C LYS A 505 4.03 -30.29 -4.31
N THR A 506 4.79 -31.30 -4.76
CA THR A 506 4.28 -32.31 -5.70
C THR A 506 3.09 -33.06 -5.11
N ILE A 507 3.23 -33.54 -3.87
CA ILE A 507 2.18 -34.26 -3.14
C ILE A 507 0.91 -33.40 -3.01
N PHE A 508 1.05 -32.15 -2.54
CA PHE A 508 -0.10 -31.25 -2.35
C PHE A 508 -0.76 -30.85 -3.66
N THR A 509 0.01 -30.61 -4.73
CA THR A 509 -0.54 -30.12 -6.00
C THR A 509 -1.09 -31.22 -6.91
N GLN A 510 -0.56 -32.44 -6.82
CA GLN A 510 -0.91 -33.55 -7.73
C GLN A 510 -1.77 -34.63 -7.06
N GLU A 511 -1.61 -34.90 -5.77
CA GLU A 511 -2.24 -36.05 -5.11
C GLU A 511 -3.36 -35.65 -4.14
N ILE A 512 -3.16 -34.57 -3.37
CA ILE A 512 -4.06 -34.20 -2.27
C ILE A 512 -5.07 -33.13 -2.68
N PHE A 513 -4.59 -31.98 -3.17
CA PHE A 513 -5.41 -30.82 -3.51
C PHE A 513 -5.16 -30.42 -4.97
N THR A 514 -5.82 -31.11 -5.89
CA THR A 514 -5.74 -30.74 -7.32
C THR A 514 -6.30 -29.34 -7.58
N GLU A 515 -5.90 -28.70 -8.68
CA GLU A 515 -6.36 -27.35 -9.06
C GLU A 515 -7.91 -27.24 -9.06
N GLN A 516 -8.61 -28.32 -9.41
CA GLN A 516 -10.07 -28.40 -9.39
C GLN A 516 -10.67 -28.35 -7.98
N VAL A 517 -10.10 -29.09 -7.02
CA VAL A 517 -10.61 -29.11 -5.63
C VAL A 517 -10.35 -27.77 -4.97
N VAL A 518 -9.17 -27.20 -5.20
CA VAL A 518 -8.76 -25.90 -4.66
C VAL A 518 -9.64 -24.77 -5.19
N THR A 519 -9.95 -24.75 -6.49
CA THR A 519 -10.85 -23.74 -7.08
C THR A 519 -12.28 -23.83 -6.55
N ALA A 520 -12.81 -25.05 -6.34
CA ALA A 520 -14.15 -25.24 -5.78
C ALA A 520 -14.25 -24.85 -4.30
N HIS A 521 -13.16 -25.01 -3.53
CA HIS A 521 -13.09 -24.54 -2.14
C HIS A 521 -12.86 -23.03 -2.03
N ALA A 522 -12.12 -22.42 -2.96
CA ALA A 522 -11.76 -20.99 -2.90
C ALA A 522 -12.99 -20.06 -2.82
N VAL A 523 -14.13 -20.43 -3.41
CA VAL A 523 -15.39 -19.65 -3.32
C VAL A 523 -16.04 -19.72 -1.94
N ARG A 524 -15.80 -20.81 -1.19
CA ARG A 524 -16.35 -21.02 0.16
C ARG A 524 -15.54 -20.32 1.25
N VAL A 525 -14.33 -19.88 0.94
CA VAL A 525 -13.49 -19.12 1.87
C VAL A 525 -14.18 -17.79 2.18
N PRO A 526 -14.39 -17.43 3.47
CA PRO A 526 -15.03 -16.17 3.82
C PRO A 526 -14.21 -14.98 3.30
N VAL A 527 -14.91 -13.91 2.93
CA VAL A 527 -14.28 -12.65 2.57
C VAL A 527 -13.57 -12.05 3.78
N THR A 528 -12.49 -11.31 3.55
CA THR A 528 -11.81 -10.58 4.62
C THR A 528 -12.65 -9.34 4.97
N SER A 529 -13.21 -9.32 6.18
CA SER A 529 -13.94 -8.18 6.73
C SER A 529 -13.02 -6.99 6.97
N ASN A 530 -13.46 -5.77 6.64
CA ASN A 530 -12.69 -4.52 6.76
C ASN A 530 -11.28 -4.61 6.14
N LEU A 531 -11.21 -5.11 4.90
CA LEU A 531 -9.94 -5.26 4.20
C LEU A 531 -9.27 -3.89 4.01
N SER A 532 -8.06 -3.74 4.55
CA SER A 532 -7.22 -2.54 4.44
C SER A 532 -5.75 -2.91 4.21
N ALA A 533 -4.94 -1.94 3.79
CA ALA A 533 -3.49 -2.12 3.60
C ALA A 533 -2.73 -2.40 4.90
N ASN A 534 -3.36 -2.21 6.06
CA ASN A 534 -2.75 -2.45 7.37
C ASN A 534 -2.76 -3.92 7.79
N ILE A 535 -3.56 -4.76 7.11
CA ILE A 535 -3.61 -6.20 7.42
C ILE A 535 -2.38 -6.87 6.81
N SER A 536 -1.53 -7.42 7.68
CA SER A 536 -0.31 -8.11 7.30
C SER A 536 -0.55 -9.62 7.12
N GLY A 537 0.31 -10.25 6.32
CA GLY A 537 0.17 -11.65 5.93
C GLY A 537 -0.49 -11.80 4.57
N PHE A 538 -0.66 -13.03 4.12
CA PHE A 538 -1.28 -13.30 2.83
C PHE A 538 -2.74 -13.71 3.03
N LEU A 539 -3.61 -12.82 2.55
CA LEU A 539 -5.04 -12.90 2.68
C LEU A 539 -5.69 -13.66 1.51
N PRO A 540 -6.95 -14.14 1.67
CA PRO A 540 -7.73 -14.76 0.60
C PRO A 540 -7.73 -14.00 -0.74
N ILE A 541 -7.64 -12.67 -0.71
CA ILE A 541 -7.58 -11.85 -1.92
C ILE A 541 -6.42 -12.23 -2.86
N HIS A 542 -5.27 -12.62 -2.32
CA HIS A 542 -4.10 -12.99 -3.11
C HIS A 542 -4.27 -14.38 -3.74
N CYS A 543 -4.91 -15.31 -3.03
CA CYS A 543 -5.33 -16.61 -3.56
C CYS A 543 -6.25 -16.42 -4.77
N ILE A 544 -7.33 -15.66 -4.59
CA ILE A 544 -8.35 -15.44 -5.61
C ILE A 544 -7.75 -14.72 -6.83
N TYR A 545 -6.89 -13.72 -6.60
CA TYR A 545 -6.14 -13.05 -7.67
C TYR A 545 -5.33 -14.05 -8.51
N GLN A 546 -4.54 -14.92 -7.87
CA GLN A 546 -3.70 -15.86 -8.59
C GLN A 546 -4.51 -16.92 -9.34
N LEU A 547 -5.59 -17.43 -8.75
CA LEU A 547 -6.50 -18.39 -9.41
C LEU A 547 -7.25 -17.76 -10.59
N LEU A 548 -7.63 -16.49 -10.48
CA LEU A 548 -8.20 -15.73 -11.60
C LEU A 548 -7.16 -15.53 -12.71
N ARG A 549 -5.90 -15.22 -12.33
CA ARG A 549 -4.79 -15.04 -13.27
C ARG A 549 -4.45 -16.34 -14.01
N SER A 550 -4.48 -17.50 -13.34
CA SER A 550 -4.26 -18.81 -13.96
C SER A 550 -5.47 -19.36 -14.75
N ARG A 551 -6.56 -18.58 -14.80
CA ARG A 551 -7.85 -18.91 -15.44
C ARG A 551 -8.52 -20.16 -14.84
N ALA A 552 -8.21 -20.51 -13.60
CA ALA A 552 -8.64 -21.76 -12.97
C ALA A 552 -10.17 -21.80 -12.74
N PHE A 553 -10.77 -20.70 -12.28
CA PHE A 553 -12.23 -20.57 -12.13
C PHE A 553 -12.98 -20.79 -13.45
N THR A 554 -12.41 -20.28 -14.54
CA THR A 554 -12.97 -20.40 -15.88
C THR A 554 -12.83 -21.81 -16.44
N LYS A 555 -11.66 -22.43 -16.28
CA LYS A 555 -11.39 -23.83 -16.67
C LYS A 555 -12.36 -24.82 -15.99
N HIS A 556 -12.62 -24.62 -14.70
CA HIS A 556 -13.45 -25.53 -13.90
C HIS A 556 -14.91 -25.08 -13.74
N LYS A 557 -15.34 -24.01 -14.43
CA LYS A 557 -16.71 -23.47 -14.42
C LYS A 557 -17.25 -23.11 -13.02
N VAL A 558 -16.40 -22.52 -12.18
CA VAL A 558 -16.76 -22.10 -10.80
C VAL A 558 -17.09 -20.61 -10.78
N SER A 559 -18.26 -20.23 -10.25
CA SER A 559 -18.69 -18.82 -10.17
C SER A 559 -18.07 -18.07 -8.98
N ILE A 560 -17.20 -17.11 -9.26
CA ILE A 560 -16.52 -16.28 -8.25
C ILE A 560 -17.13 -14.87 -8.05
N LYS A 561 -18.11 -14.50 -8.88
CA LYS A 561 -18.76 -13.17 -8.91
C LYS A 561 -19.18 -12.70 -7.52
N ASP A 562 -19.93 -13.54 -6.80
CA ASP A 562 -20.55 -13.16 -5.53
C ASP A 562 -19.47 -12.85 -4.49
N TRP A 563 -18.40 -13.65 -4.43
CA TRP A 563 -17.25 -13.44 -3.54
C TRP A 563 -16.54 -12.09 -3.82
N ILE A 564 -16.33 -11.75 -5.10
CA ILE A 564 -15.70 -10.46 -5.47
C ILE A 564 -16.58 -9.29 -5.05
N TYR A 565 -17.90 -9.40 -5.26
CA TYR A 565 -18.86 -8.37 -4.86
C TYR A 565 -18.86 -8.15 -3.33
N THR A 566 -18.97 -9.23 -2.53
CA THR A 566 -18.91 -9.10 -1.07
C THR A 566 -17.55 -8.58 -0.61
N GLN A 567 -16.45 -9.03 -1.22
CA GLN A 567 -15.12 -8.55 -0.84
C GLN A 567 -14.95 -7.05 -1.09
N ILE A 568 -15.48 -6.51 -2.21
CA ILE A 568 -15.48 -5.06 -2.51
C ILE A 568 -16.31 -4.28 -1.48
N CYS A 569 -17.46 -4.85 -1.06
CA CYS A 569 -18.33 -4.23 -0.04
C CYS A 569 -17.70 -4.19 1.36
N GLU A 570 -16.81 -5.13 1.68
CA GLU A 570 -16.11 -5.23 2.96
C GLU A 570 -14.74 -4.53 2.97
N THR A 571 -14.42 -3.70 1.96
CA THR A 571 -13.15 -2.94 1.91
C THR A 571 -13.23 -1.59 2.61
N THR A 572 -12.16 -1.25 3.33
CA THR A 572 -12.01 0.03 4.05
C THR A 572 -10.71 0.73 3.65
N THR A 573 -10.55 1.99 4.04
CA THR A 573 -9.27 2.69 3.87
C THR A 573 -8.27 2.29 4.96
N PRO A 574 -6.95 2.37 4.70
CA PRO A 574 -6.28 2.59 3.41
C PRO A 574 -6.43 1.40 2.45
N LEU A 575 -6.43 1.66 1.14
CA LEU A 575 -6.74 0.65 0.12
C LEU A 575 -5.65 -0.42 -0.02
N HIS A 576 -6.03 -1.69 0.02
CA HIS A 576 -5.11 -2.82 -0.20
C HIS A 576 -4.58 -2.87 -1.64
N GLN A 577 -3.26 -3.00 -1.82
CA GLN A 577 -2.57 -2.91 -3.13
C GLN A 577 -3.08 -3.91 -4.18
N GLN A 578 -3.52 -5.10 -3.74
CA GLN A 578 -3.99 -6.16 -4.63
C GLN A 578 -5.42 -5.97 -5.17
N LEU A 579 -6.18 -4.97 -4.70
CA LEU A 579 -7.58 -4.79 -5.10
C LEU A 579 -7.75 -4.37 -6.57
N LEU A 580 -6.98 -3.38 -7.05
CA LEU A 580 -7.10 -2.95 -8.45
C LEU A 580 -6.67 -4.06 -9.43
N PRO A 581 -5.51 -4.73 -9.24
CA PRO A 581 -5.13 -5.86 -10.09
C PRO A 581 -6.14 -7.00 -10.06
N LEU A 582 -6.80 -7.25 -8.93
CA LEU A 582 -7.86 -8.25 -8.82
C LEU A 582 -9.05 -7.89 -9.71
N ILE A 583 -9.52 -6.65 -9.65
CA ILE A 583 -10.62 -6.15 -10.48
C ILE A 583 -10.27 -6.25 -11.97
N ASP A 584 -9.05 -5.87 -12.35
CA ASP A 584 -8.59 -5.92 -13.74
C ASP A 584 -8.55 -7.34 -14.29
N VAL A 585 -7.99 -8.30 -13.53
CA VAL A 585 -7.95 -9.70 -13.94
C VAL A 585 -9.35 -10.30 -13.97
N TYR A 586 -10.22 -9.90 -13.05
CA TYR A 586 -11.62 -10.30 -13.07
C TYR A 586 -12.36 -9.80 -14.31
N ILE A 587 -12.21 -8.53 -14.70
CA ILE A 587 -12.78 -7.96 -15.94
C ILE A 587 -12.27 -8.73 -17.17
N ASN A 588 -10.97 -8.96 -17.25
CA ASN A 588 -10.35 -9.75 -18.31
C ASN A 588 -10.84 -11.22 -18.34
N SER A 589 -11.40 -11.75 -17.25
CA SER A 589 -12.00 -13.09 -17.18
C SER A 589 -13.47 -13.16 -17.60
N ILE A 590 -14.13 -12.01 -17.65
CA ILE A 590 -15.48 -11.88 -18.20
C ILE A 590 -15.40 -11.76 -19.73
N ILE A 591 -14.43 -10.99 -20.22
CA ILE A 591 -14.33 -10.61 -21.64
C ILE A 591 -13.57 -11.67 -22.46
N THR A 592 -12.41 -12.13 -22.00
CA THR A 592 -11.56 -13.07 -22.75
C THR A 592 -11.83 -14.52 -22.34
N PRO A 593 -12.16 -15.43 -23.29
CA PRO A 593 -12.36 -16.84 -22.98
C PRO A 593 -11.04 -17.54 -22.62
N ALA A 594 -11.10 -18.56 -21.76
CA ALA A 594 -9.91 -19.30 -21.32
C ALA A 594 -9.26 -20.17 -22.42
N SER A 595 -10.01 -20.55 -23.46
CA SER A 595 -9.51 -21.29 -24.62
C SER A 595 -10.40 -21.07 -25.85
N LYS A 596 -9.80 -21.08 -27.05
CA LYS A 596 -10.51 -21.04 -28.35
C LYS A 596 -11.48 -22.21 -28.54
N SER A 597 -11.26 -23.32 -27.84
CA SER A 597 -12.08 -24.54 -27.94
C SER A 597 -13.34 -24.55 -27.07
N SER A 598 -13.48 -23.63 -26.09
CA SER A 598 -14.67 -23.58 -25.23
C SER A 598 -15.25 -22.16 -25.10
N PRO A 599 -16.01 -21.74 -26.14
CA PRO A 599 -16.97 -20.64 -26.18
C PRO A 599 -17.31 -20.01 -24.85
N GLU A 600 -18.08 -20.80 -24.11
CA GLU A 600 -18.93 -20.48 -22.97
C GLU A 600 -18.22 -20.33 -21.63
N ALA A 601 -16.92 -20.65 -21.57
CA ALA A 601 -16.15 -20.56 -20.34
C ALA A 601 -15.68 -19.11 -20.10
N THR A 602 -16.58 -18.27 -19.57
CA THR A 602 -16.29 -16.92 -19.07
C THR A 602 -17.04 -16.65 -17.77
N ASN A 603 -16.47 -15.81 -16.91
CA ASN A 603 -17.12 -15.42 -15.66
C ASN A 603 -18.32 -14.47 -15.93
N LYS A 604 -19.26 -14.37 -14.98
CA LYS A 604 -20.44 -13.51 -15.09
C LYS A 604 -20.15 -12.10 -14.59
N PRO A 605 -20.55 -11.02 -15.29
CA PRO A 605 -20.43 -9.66 -14.77
C PRO A 605 -21.34 -9.42 -13.56
N VAL A 606 -21.05 -8.36 -12.79
CA VAL A 606 -21.93 -7.89 -11.71
C VAL A 606 -23.22 -7.35 -12.33
N THR A 607 -24.37 -7.56 -11.68
CA THR A 607 -25.66 -7.13 -12.23
C THR A 607 -25.93 -5.64 -11.98
N GLU A 608 -26.67 -4.98 -12.86
CA GLU A 608 -27.03 -3.56 -12.70
C GLU A 608 -27.72 -3.28 -11.34
N GLN A 609 -28.58 -4.18 -10.87
CA GLN A 609 -29.26 -4.04 -9.59
C GLN A 609 -28.29 -4.07 -8.39
N GLU A 610 -27.26 -4.93 -8.44
CA GLU A 610 -26.23 -5.00 -7.40
C GLU A 610 -25.35 -3.75 -7.39
N ILE A 611 -25.06 -3.19 -8.57
CA ILE A 611 -24.27 -1.96 -8.70
C ILE A 611 -25.08 -0.78 -8.17
N LEU A 612 -26.34 -0.64 -8.58
CA LEU A 612 -27.21 0.43 -8.10
C LEU A 612 -27.40 0.37 -6.58
N LYS A 613 -27.53 -0.82 -5.97
CA LYS A 613 -27.61 -0.96 -4.50
C LYS A 613 -26.44 -0.29 -3.76
N VAL A 614 -25.23 -0.30 -4.32
CA VAL A 614 -24.05 0.35 -3.74
C VAL A 614 -24.18 1.88 -3.70
N PHE A 615 -24.90 2.45 -4.69
CA PHE A 615 -25.09 3.90 -4.83
C PHE A 615 -26.43 4.41 -4.24
N HIS A 616 -27.31 3.52 -3.79
CA HIS A 616 -28.55 3.89 -3.10
C HIS A 616 -28.22 4.54 -1.75
N GLY A 617 -28.48 5.85 -1.63
CA GLY A 617 -28.18 6.67 -0.44
C GLY A 617 -27.67 8.08 -0.77
N LEU A 618 -27.10 8.28 -1.97
CA LEU A 618 -26.60 9.59 -2.43
C LEU A 618 -27.68 10.46 -3.10
N THR A 619 -28.76 9.86 -3.61
CA THR A 619 -29.77 10.52 -4.45
C THR A 619 -31.02 11.00 -3.70
N GLY A 620 -31.05 10.93 -2.36
CA GLY A 620 -32.15 11.49 -1.56
C GLY A 620 -33.45 10.68 -1.54
N GLU A 621 -33.52 9.52 -2.21
CA GLU A 621 -34.70 8.64 -2.19
C GLU A 621 -34.48 7.42 -1.26
N ASN A 622 -35.29 7.36 -0.20
CA ASN A 622 -35.52 6.24 0.75
C ASN A 622 -34.41 5.85 1.75
N SER A 623 -34.50 6.46 2.95
CA SER A 623 -33.61 6.33 4.13
C SER A 623 -33.67 4.99 4.92
N ARG A 624 -33.82 3.82 4.28
CA ARG A 624 -33.92 2.52 5.02
C ARG A 624 -32.75 1.55 4.86
N ALA A 625 -31.77 1.81 3.98
CA ALA A 625 -30.56 1.00 3.85
C ALA A 625 -29.36 1.71 4.48
N LYS A 626 -28.47 0.97 5.17
CA LYS A 626 -27.18 1.51 5.63
C LYS A 626 -26.37 1.92 4.39
N PRO A 627 -25.87 3.16 4.30
CA PRO A 627 -25.07 3.59 3.15
C PRO A 627 -23.77 2.77 3.10
N HIS A 628 -23.45 2.24 1.92
CA HIS A 628 -22.13 1.67 1.65
C HIS A 628 -21.04 2.76 1.77
N THR A 629 -19.82 2.36 2.12
CA THR A 629 -18.69 3.28 2.28
C THR A 629 -18.29 3.90 0.93
N ILE A 630 -17.65 5.07 0.99
CA ILE A 630 -17.12 5.78 -0.19
C ILE A 630 -16.10 4.90 -0.94
N THR A 631 -15.31 4.10 -0.22
CA THR A 631 -14.35 3.15 -0.81
C THR A 631 -15.04 2.13 -1.70
N THR A 632 -16.14 1.52 -1.24
CA THR A 632 -16.93 0.57 -2.02
C THR A 632 -17.52 1.24 -3.26
N GLN A 633 -18.05 2.46 -3.14
CA GLN A 633 -18.59 3.23 -4.26
C GLN A 633 -17.53 3.54 -5.32
N LEU A 634 -16.32 3.92 -4.91
CA LEU A 634 -15.19 4.20 -5.80
C LEU A 634 -14.67 2.94 -6.49
N LEU A 635 -14.53 1.83 -5.78
CA LEU A 635 -14.10 0.55 -6.37
C LEU A 635 -15.14 0.01 -7.34
N MET A 636 -16.43 0.17 -7.03
CA MET A 636 -17.50 -0.21 -7.94
C MET A 636 -17.53 0.68 -9.19
N LEU A 637 -17.32 2.00 -9.03
CA LEU A 637 -17.17 2.91 -10.17
C LEU A 637 -15.96 2.52 -11.04
N TYR A 638 -14.82 2.21 -10.42
CA TYR A 638 -13.63 1.74 -11.14
C TYR A 638 -13.91 0.45 -11.91
N TYR A 639 -14.60 -0.52 -11.31
CA TYR A 639 -15.01 -1.74 -12.01
C TYR A 639 -15.89 -1.43 -13.24
N VAL A 640 -16.89 -0.56 -13.11
CA VAL A 640 -17.80 -0.21 -14.21
C VAL A 640 -17.04 0.48 -15.35
N LEU A 641 -16.22 1.49 -15.04
CA LEU A 641 -15.47 2.24 -16.05
C LEU A 641 -14.41 1.39 -16.74
N SER A 642 -13.68 0.56 -15.99
CA SER A 642 -12.70 -0.39 -16.54
C SER A 642 -13.36 -1.48 -17.37
N TYR A 643 -14.59 -1.89 -17.02
CA TYR A 643 -15.36 -2.84 -17.82
C TYR A 643 -15.76 -2.25 -19.17
N GLU A 644 -16.26 -1.00 -19.20
CA GLU A 644 -16.58 -0.28 -20.44
C GLU A 644 -15.32 -0.09 -21.32
N GLU A 645 -14.19 0.33 -20.73
CA GLU A 645 -12.92 0.48 -21.47
C GLU A 645 -12.46 -0.87 -22.06
N ALA A 646 -12.51 -1.94 -21.28
CA ALA A 646 -12.08 -3.27 -21.72
C ALA A 646 -13.02 -3.88 -22.76
N LEU A 647 -14.32 -3.56 -22.72
CA LEU A 647 -15.28 -3.93 -23.76
C LEU A 647 -14.94 -3.25 -25.09
N LEU A 648 -14.73 -1.94 -25.06
CA LEU A 648 -14.37 -1.14 -26.24
C LEU A 648 -13.01 -1.55 -26.82
N ALA A 649 -12.03 -1.86 -25.97
CA ALA A 649 -10.68 -2.26 -26.40
C ALA A 649 -10.66 -3.63 -27.10
N ASN A 650 -11.55 -4.55 -26.70
CA ASN A 650 -11.60 -5.92 -27.22
C ASN A 650 -12.71 -6.15 -28.26
N SER A 651 -13.44 -5.13 -28.71
CA SER A 651 -14.59 -5.26 -29.62
C SER A 651 -14.26 -6.08 -30.88
N LYS A 652 -13.15 -5.75 -31.57
CA LYS A 652 -12.68 -6.48 -32.76
C LYS A 652 -12.44 -7.97 -32.51
N SER A 653 -11.86 -8.33 -31.34
CA SER A 653 -11.62 -9.73 -30.99
C SER A 653 -12.91 -10.47 -30.62
N LEU A 654 -13.84 -9.79 -29.95
CA LEU A 654 -15.15 -10.32 -29.56
C LEU A 654 -16.07 -10.55 -30.77
N ALA A 655 -16.00 -9.66 -31.77
CA ALA A 655 -16.72 -9.78 -33.03
C ALA A 655 -16.29 -11.02 -33.82
N VAL A 656 -14.99 -11.29 -33.92
CA VAL A 656 -14.44 -12.53 -34.52
C VAL A 656 -14.92 -13.78 -33.77
N MET A 657 -15.13 -13.68 -32.46
CA MET A 657 -15.66 -14.76 -31.62
C MET A 657 -17.20 -14.83 -31.58
N GLN A 658 -17.91 -13.99 -32.34
CA GLN A 658 -19.38 -13.85 -32.35
C GLN A 658 -20.00 -13.70 -30.95
N ARG A 659 -19.34 -12.95 -30.06
CA ARG A 659 -19.82 -12.69 -28.69
C ARG A 659 -20.13 -11.22 -28.49
N LYS A 660 -21.33 -10.95 -27.98
CA LYS A 660 -21.73 -9.63 -27.49
C LYS A 660 -21.95 -9.72 -25.98
N PRO A 661 -20.89 -9.52 -25.16
CA PRO A 661 -21.10 -9.30 -23.73
C PRO A 661 -22.08 -8.14 -23.51
N LYS A 662 -22.87 -8.21 -22.43
CA LYS A 662 -23.90 -7.20 -22.13
C LYS A 662 -23.21 -5.90 -21.68
N SER A 663 -23.32 -4.85 -22.48
CA SER A 663 -22.98 -3.50 -22.03
C SER A 663 -23.98 -3.02 -20.97
N TYR A 664 -23.53 -2.17 -20.05
CA TYR A 664 -24.41 -1.54 -19.06
C TYR A 664 -25.31 -0.51 -19.74
N SER A 665 -26.54 -0.36 -19.26
CA SER A 665 -27.48 0.60 -19.82
C SER A 665 -27.06 2.04 -19.53
N SER A 666 -27.26 2.94 -20.50
CA SER A 666 -27.02 4.37 -20.33
C SER A 666 -27.85 4.98 -19.20
N ALA A 667 -29.04 4.43 -18.93
CA ALA A 667 -29.91 4.81 -17.82
C ALA A 667 -29.28 4.54 -16.44
N MET A 668 -28.52 3.45 -16.30
CA MET A 668 -27.78 3.16 -15.08
C MET A 668 -26.61 4.15 -14.90
N MET A 669 -25.85 4.39 -15.96
CA MET A 669 -24.70 5.31 -15.93
C MET A 669 -25.09 6.76 -15.65
N ASP A 670 -26.35 7.13 -15.87
CA ASP A 670 -26.88 8.46 -15.56
C ASP A 670 -27.24 8.65 -14.08
N GLN A 671 -27.51 7.56 -13.36
CA GLN A 671 -27.82 7.60 -11.93
C GLN A 671 -26.56 7.68 -11.05
N ILE A 672 -25.41 7.27 -11.57
CA ILE A 672 -24.15 7.26 -10.82
C ILE A 672 -23.51 8.66 -10.85
N PRO A 673 -23.31 9.32 -9.69
CA PRO A 673 -22.73 10.66 -9.64
C PRO A 673 -21.20 10.59 -9.75
N ILE A 674 -20.70 10.31 -10.97
CA ILE A 674 -19.27 10.07 -11.24
C ILE A 674 -18.39 11.22 -10.73
N LYS A 675 -18.72 12.48 -11.07
CA LYS A 675 -17.90 13.65 -10.72
C LYS A 675 -17.82 13.86 -9.19
N TYR A 676 -18.93 13.70 -8.48
CA TYR A 676 -18.97 13.72 -7.00
C TYR A 676 -18.02 12.68 -6.39
N LEU A 677 -18.05 11.44 -6.88
CA LEU A 677 -17.20 10.37 -6.37
C LEU A 677 -15.72 10.67 -6.62
N ILE A 678 -15.37 11.16 -7.81
CA ILE A 678 -13.99 11.56 -8.14
C ILE A 678 -13.50 12.66 -7.18
N ARG A 679 -14.34 13.64 -6.86
CA ARG A 679 -14.01 14.69 -5.89
C ARG A 679 -13.78 14.15 -4.47
N GLN A 680 -14.60 13.19 -4.03
CA GLN A 680 -14.38 12.53 -2.74
C GLN A 680 -13.06 11.75 -2.72
N ALA A 681 -12.73 11.06 -3.82
CA ALA A 681 -11.45 10.39 -3.97
C ALA A 681 -10.28 11.40 -3.96
N GLN A 682 -10.47 12.57 -4.58
CA GLN A 682 -9.48 13.65 -4.57
C GLN A 682 -9.22 14.19 -3.16
N GLY A 683 -10.22 14.25 -2.29
CA GLY A 683 -10.05 14.61 -0.88
C GLY A 683 -9.27 13.58 -0.04
N LEU A 684 -9.13 12.35 -0.53
CA LEU A 684 -8.53 11.20 0.18
C LEU A 684 -7.23 10.69 -0.47
N GLN A 685 -6.42 11.57 -1.07
CA GLN A 685 -5.19 11.18 -1.82
C GLN A 685 -4.24 10.26 -1.05
N GLN A 686 -4.06 10.48 0.26
CA GLN A 686 -3.10 9.72 1.06
C GLN A 686 -3.48 8.23 1.19
N GLU A 687 -4.78 7.91 1.17
CA GLU A 687 -5.30 6.56 1.41
C GLU A 687 -5.74 5.86 0.12
N LEU A 688 -6.09 6.63 -0.93
CA LEU A 688 -6.70 6.17 -2.17
C LEU A 688 -5.94 6.60 -3.44
N GLY A 689 -4.71 7.12 -3.33
CA GLY A 689 -3.98 7.74 -4.45
C GLY A 689 -3.89 6.88 -5.72
N GLY A 690 -3.64 5.56 -5.58
CA GLY A 690 -3.61 4.64 -6.71
C GLY A 690 -4.96 4.48 -7.42
N LEU A 691 -6.06 4.44 -6.65
CA LEU A 691 -7.43 4.35 -7.19
C LEU A 691 -7.88 5.66 -7.82
N HIS A 692 -7.60 6.80 -7.19
CA HIS A 692 -7.92 8.12 -7.73
C HIS A 692 -7.24 8.37 -9.08
N SER A 693 -5.94 8.05 -9.20
CA SER A 693 -5.20 8.19 -10.46
C SER A 693 -5.80 7.34 -11.58
N ALA A 694 -6.11 6.07 -11.29
CA ALA A 694 -6.73 5.17 -12.26
C ALA A 694 -8.12 5.64 -12.70
N LEU A 695 -8.95 6.10 -11.75
CA LEU A 695 -10.26 6.66 -12.03
C LEU A 695 -10.21 7.95 -12.85
N LEU A 696 -9.27 8.85 -12.55
CA LEU A 696 -9.09 10.10 -13.29
C LEU A 696 -8.66 9.84 -14.74
N ARG A 697 -7.78 8.85 -14.96
CA ARG A 697 -7.41 8.38 -16.31
C ARG A 697 -8.63 7.87 -17.08
N LEU A 698 -9.45 7.03 -16.45
CA LEU A 698 -10.67 6.49 -17.07
C LEU A 698 -11.69 7.59 -17.37
N LEU A 699 -11.79 8.60 -16.50
CA LEU A 699 -12.67 9.74 -16.68
C LEU A 699 -12.23 10.59 -17.88
N SER A 700 -10.94 10.90 -18.00
CA SER A 700 -10.42 11.73 -19.10
C SER A 700 -10.55 11.05 -20.46
N THR A 701 -10.49 9.73 -20.53
CA THR A 701 -10.68 8.97 -21.77
C THR A 701 -12.16 8.81 -22.14
N ASN A 702 -13.01 8.43 -21.17
CA ASN A 702 -14.39 8.01 -21.46
C ASN A 702 -15.39 9.18 -21.36
N TYR A 703 -15.13 10.15 -20.48
CA TYR A 703 -16.04 11.27 -20.18
C TYR A 703 -15.30 12.63 -20.23
N PRO A 704 -14.70 13.02 -21.38
CA PRO A 704 -13.94 14.26 -21.49
C PRO A 704 -14.77 15.52 -21.18
N HIS A 705 -16.08 15.47 -21.43
CA HIS A 705 -17.02 16.54 -21.08
C HIS A 705 -17.16 16.79 -19.57
N LEU A 706 -16.70 15.88 -18.70
CA LEU A 706 -16.66 16.09 -17.25
C LEU A 706 -15.34 16.69 -16.77
N CYS A 707 -14.32 16.68 -17.62
CA CYS A 707 -12.96 17.16 -17.37
C CYS A 707 -12.71 18.57 -17.91
N ILE A 708 -13.77 19.37 -18.13
CA ILE A 708 -13.65 20.77 -18.53
C ILE A 708 -12.97 21.54 -17.39
N VAL A 709 -11.88 22.24 -17.72
CA VAL A 709 -11.02 22.91 -16.72
C VAL A 709 -11.79 23.97 -15.95
N ASP A 710 -12.62 24.75 -16.63
CA ASP A 710 -13.43 25.82 -16.02
C ASP A 710 -14.38 25.29 -14.93
N ASP A 711 -14.87 24.06 -15.06
CA ASP A 711 -15.74 23.46 -14.05
C ASP A 711 -15.00 23.01 -12.78
N TRP A 712 -13.69 22.79 -12.85
CA TRP A 712 -12.87 22.29 -11.74
C TRP A 712 -12.16 23.45 -11.02
N ILE A 713 -11.76 24.49 -11.76
CA ILE A 713 -11.01 25.63 -11.22
C ILE A 713 -11.84 26.49 -10.26
N CYS A 714 -13.17 26.53 -10.41
CA CYS A 714 -14.04 27.34 -9.57
C CYS A 714 -14.03 26.96 -8.07
N GLU A 715 -13.46 25.81 -7.72
CA GLU A 715 -13.41 25.30 -6.35
C GLU A 715 -12.07 25.56 -5.65
N GLU A 716 -11.08 26.06 -6.38
CA GLU A 716 -9.76 26.35 -5.83
C GLU A 716 -9.83 27.51 -4.83
N GLU A 717 -9.11 27.36 -3.71
CA GLU A 717 -9.10 28.37 -2.67
C GLU A 717 -8.35 29.62 -3.12
N ILE A 718 -9.06 30.74 -3.28
CA ILE A 718 -8.44 32.02 -3.68
C ILE A 718 -7.85 32.75 -2.46
N THR A 719 -8.62 32.89 -1.37
CA THR A 719 -8.23 33.64 -0.15
C THR A 719 -8.67 32.98 1.16
N GLY A 720 -9.35 31.83 1.11
CA GLY A 720 -9.94 31.16 2.29
C GLY A 720 -11.21 31.81 2.87
N THR A 721 -11.71 32.89 2.26
CA THR A 721 -12.86 33.67 2.76
C THR A 721 -14.17 32.87 2.81
N ASP A 722 -14.44 32.03 1.81
CA ASP A 722 -15.72 31.29 1.72
C ASP A 722 -15.90 30.28 2.86
N ALA A 723 -14.83 29.58 3.25
CA ALA A 723 -14.85 28.66 4.39
C ALA A 723 -15.07 29.40 5.72
N LEU A 724 -14.50 30.61 5.86
CA LEU A 724 -14.72 31.46 7.03
C LEU A 724 -16.16 31.95 7.12
N LEU A 725 -16.72 32.48 6.03
CA LEU A 725 -18.13 32.92 5.96
C LEU A 725 -19.08 31.78 6.28
N ARG A 726 -18.81 30.58 5.74
CA ARG A 726 -19.56 29.37 6.06
C ARG A 726 -19.57 29.08 7.56
N ARG A 727 -18.40 29.12 8.22
CA ARG A 727 -18.29 28.86 9.68
C ARG A 727 -18.94 29.95 10.53
N MET A 728 -18.91 31.21 10.10
CA MET A 728 -19.47 32.33 10.86
C MET A 728 -20.99 32.45 10.71
N LEU A 729 -21.52 32.19 9.52
CA LEU A 729 -22.93 32.43 9.18
C LEU A 729 -23.79 31.17 9.28
N LEU A 730 -23.24 29.96 9.06
CA LEU A 730 -23.95 28.69 9.28
C LEU A 730 -23.70 28.17 10.71
N THR A 731 -24.26 28.86 11.70
CA THR A 731 -24.29 28.42 13.10
C THR A 731 -25.50 27.52 13.37
N SER A 732 -25.51 26.79 14.49
CA SER A 732 -26.68 25.99 14.90
C SER A 732 -27.96 26.81 15.11
N SER A 733 -27.84 28.14 15.25
CA SER A 733 -28.95 29.11 15.29
C SER A 733 -29.42 29.58 13.91
N ALA A 734 -28.74 29.23 12.81
CA ALA A 734 -29.14 29.59 11.47
C ALA A 734 -30.40 28.81 11.04
N LYS A 735 -31.33 29.47 10.35
CA LYS A 735 -32.57 28.84 9.86
C LYS A 735 -32.20 27.81 8.77
N SER A 736 -32.42 26.52 9.05
CA SER A 736 -32.34 25.49 8.00
C SER A 736 -33.55 25.61 7.08
N HIS A 737 -33.31 26.01 5.84
CA HIS A 737 -34.36 26.02 4.82
C HIS A 737 -34.58 24.62 4.27
N SER A 738 -35.80 24.27 3.87
CA SER A 738 -36.06 22.99 3.17
C SER A 738 -36.36 23.24 1.68
N PRO A 739 -36.16 22.25 0.80
CA PRO A 739 -36.48 22.40 -0.63
C PRO A 739 -37.93 22.83 -0.88
N LYS A 740 -38.87 22.38 -0.04
CA LYS A 740 -40.29 22.79 -0.11
C LYS A 740 -40.49 24.27 0.15
N GLN A 741 -39.79 24.84 1.14
CA GLN A 741 -39.84 26.28 1.44
C GLN A 741 -39.28 27.11 0.28
N LEU A 742 -38.22 26.64 -0.38
CA LEU A 742 -37.67 27.31 -1.57
C LEU A 742 -38.69 27.28 -2.73
N GLN A 743 -39.37 26.14 -2.94
CA GLN A 743 -40.42 26.03 -3.97
C GLN A 743 -41.59 26.99 -3.72
N GLU A 744 -42.03 27.12 -2.46
CA GLU A 744 -43.06 28.08 -2.06
C GLU A 744 -42.59 29.52 -2.30
N ALA A 745 -41.34 29.84 -1.95
CA ALA A 745 -40.77 31.17 -2.19
C ALA A 745 -40.73 31.50 -3.70
N PHE A 746 -40.32 30.58 -4.57
CA PHE A 746 -40.35 30.77 -6.03
C PHE A 746 -41.76 30.93 -6.60
N SER A 747 -42.78 30.37 -5.95
CA SER A 747 -44.18 30.59 -6.37
C SER A 747 -44.66 32.03 -6.13
N LEU A 748 -44.07 32.73 -5.16
CA LEU A 748 -44.40 34.11 -4.79
C LEU A 748 -43.50 35.16 -5.48
N LEU A 749 -42.62 34.75 -6.40
CA LEU A 749 -41.57 35.59 -7.02
C LEU A 749 -42.11 36.90 -7.60
N GLN A 750 -43.29 36.90 -8.24
CA GLN A 750 -43.89 38.10 -8.84
C GLN A 750 -44.38 39.13 -7.80
N SER A 751 -44.57 38.71 -6.55
CA SER A 751 -45.11 39.55 -5.47
C SER A 751 -44.07 39.96 -4.43
N ASN A 752 -43.06 39.12 -4.16
CA ASN A 752 -42.04 39.38 -3.14
C ASN A 752 -40.68 38.74 -3.51
N HIS A 753 -39.70 39.58 -3.81
CA HIS A 753 -38.33 39.15 -4.15
C HIS A 753 -37.43 38.91 -2.92
N THR A 754 -37.75 39.51 -1.77
CA THR A 754 -36.88 39.54 -0.58
C THR A 754 -36.77 38.16 0.06
N HIS A 755 -37.87 37.42 0.14
CA HIS A 755 -37.89 36.09 0.77
C HIS A 755 -37.07 35.06 -0.03
N VAL A 756 -37.24 35.02 -1.36
CA VAL A 756 -36.43 34.16 -2.24
C VAL A 756 -34.95 34.51 -2.13
N MET A 757 -34.63 35.80 -2.13
CA MET A 757 -33.26 36.28 -2.08
C MET A 757 -32.53 35.85 -0.79
N GLN A 758 -33.19 35.97 0.37
CA GLN A 758 -32.62 35.54 1.66
C GLN A 758 -32.31 34.04 1.68
N ILE A 759 -33.21 33.21 1.14
CA ILE A 759 -32.98 31.77 1.05
C ILE A 759 -31.82 31.48 0.10
N LEU A 760 -31.78 32.10 -1.08
CA LEU A 760 -30.71 31.87 -2.06
C LEU A 760 -29.34 32.30 -1.53
N GLU A 761 -29.23 33.43 -0.83
CA GLU A 761 -27.96 33.85 -0.21
C GLU A 761 -27.48 32.85 0.84
N HIS A 762 -28.38 32.35 1.68
CA HIS A 762 -28.04 31.28 2.64
C HIS A 762 -27.54 30.01 1.93
N LEU A 763 -28.18 29.60 0.83
CA LEU A 763 -27.78 28.42 0.06
C LEU A 763 -26.38 28.58 -0.55
N THR A 764 -25.93 29.79 -0.91
CA THR A 764 -24.58 30.00 -1.48
C THR A 764 -23.43 29.68 -0.51
N LEU A 765 -23.73 29.53 0.79
CA LEU A 765 -22.74 29.17 1.81
C LEU A 765 -22.64 27.66 2.05
N LEU A 766 -23.56 26.86 1.49
CA LEU A 766 -23.58 25.41 1.65
C LEU A 766 -22.46 24.73 0.84
N SER A 767 -22.09 23.49 1.21
CA SER A 767 -21.24 22.69 0.34
C SER A 767 -21.99 22.29 -0.92
N ALA A 768 -21.26 22.01 -2.00
CA ALA A 768 -21.84 21.46 -3.23
C ALA A 768 -22.63 20.16 -2.98
N SER A 769 -22.25 19.36 -1.97
CA SER A 769 -22.95 18.14 -1.58
C SER A 769 -24.32 18.42 -0.94
N ASP A 770 -24.39 19.41 -0.06
CA ASP A 770 -25.63 19.80 0.63
C ASP A 770 -26.64 20.50 -0.30
N LEU A 771 -26.17 20.98 -1.46
CA LEU A 771 -27.00 21.64 -2.47
C LEU A 771 -27.80 20.64 -3.33
N ILE A 772 -27.42 19.36 -3.37
CA ILE A 772 -28.03 18.33 -4.23
C ILE A 772 -29.57 18.27 -4.12
N PRO A 773 -30.19 18.32 -2.91
CA PRO A 773 -31.64 18.29 -2.76
C PRO A 773 -32.36 19.53 -3.30
N TYR A 774 -31.67 20.66 -3.48
CA TYR A 774 -32.25 21.90 -3.99
C TYR A 774 -32.19 22.02 -5.51
N ALA A 775 -31.40 21.18 -6.18
CA ALA A 775 -31.17 21.27 -7.62
C ALA A 775 -32.49 21.22 -8.41
N GLU A 776 -33.40 20.30 -8.08
CA GLU A 776 -34.68 20.15 -8.77
C GLU A 776 -35.58 21.38 -8.65
N VAL A 777 -35.61 21.98 -7.46
CA VAL A 777 -36.37 23.20 -7.20
C VAL A 777 -35.77 24.39 -7.94
N ILE A 778 -34.43 24.50 -7.97
CA ILE A 778 -33.74 25.58 -8.67
C ILE A 778 -33.99 25.48 -10.19
N THR A 779 -33.77 24.30 -10.79
CA THR A 779 -33.92 24.12 -12.24
C THR A 779 -35.36 24.30 -12.69
N ALA A 780 -36.34 23.71 -11.99
CA ALA A 780 -37.75 23.76 -12.39
C ALA A 780 -38.33 25.19 -12.42
N ASN A 781 -37.77 26.13 -11.64
CA ASN A 781 -38.23 27.51 -11.58
C ASN A 781 -37.40 28.48 -12.44
N MET A 782 -36.36 28.03 -13.16
CA MET A 782 -35.52 28.92 -13.98
C MET A 782 -36.31 29.71 -15.03
N ILE A 783 -37.31 29.09 -15.67
CA ILE A 783 -38.12 29.78 -16.67
C ILE A 783 -38.98 30.91 -16.09
N ARG A 784 -39.30 30.86 -14.77
CA ARG A 784 -40.02 31.92 -14.06
C ARG A 784 -39.14 33.13 -13.76
N LEU A 785 -37.82 32.93 -13.70
CA LEU A 785 -36.85 34.01 -13.50
C LEU A 785 -36.69 34.92 -14.72
N LEU A 786 -37.14 34.46 -15.90
CA LEU A 786 -37.14 35.23 -17.16
C LEU A 786 -38.31 36.23 -17.25
N ASN A 787 -39.18 36.31 -16.24
CA ASN A 787 -40.29 37.25 -16.22
C ASN A 787 -39.79 38.69 -15.96
N VAL A 788 -40.54 39.67 -16.47
CA VAL A 788 -40.21 41.10 -16.31
C VAL A 788 -40.26 41.49 -14.83
N GLY A 789 -39.23 42.22 -14.36
CA GLY A 789 -39.17 42.77 -12.99
C GLY A 789 -38.29 42.00 -12.00
N VAL A 790 -37.65 40.89 -12.40
CA VAL A 790 -36.75 40.11 -11.52
C VAL A 790 -35.40 40.83 -11.33
N PRO A 791 -34.94 41.04 -10.08
CA PRO A 791 -33.65 41.67 -9.81
C PRO A 791 -32.45 40.89 -10.34
N ARG A 792 -31.44 41.61 -10.87
CA ARG A 792 -30.18 41.04 -11.37
C ARG A 792 -29.44 40.17 -10.33
N ARG A 793 -29.51 40.55 -9.05
CA ARG A 793 -28.83 39.83 -7.97
C ARG A 793 -29.38 38.40 -7.79
N ILE A 794 -30.69 38.19 -7.97
CA ILE A 794 -31.28 36.84 -7.92
C ILE A 794 -30.70 35.97 -9.04
N LEU A 795 -30.66 36.50 -10.28
CA LEU A 795 -30.10 35.78 -11.43
C LEU A 795 -28.63 35.42 -11.23
N GLN A 796 -27.83 36.34 -10.68
CA GLN A 796 -26.42 36.08 -10.34
C GLN A 796 -26.26 35.01 -9.27
N THR A 797 -27.09 35.03 -8.21
CA THR A 797 -27.05 33.97 -7.18
C THR A 797 -27.47 32.61 -7.71
N VAL A 798 -28.48 32.55 -8.59
CA VAL A 798 -28.90 31.30 -9.25
C VAL A 798 -27.80 30.78 -10.16
N ASN A 799 -27.13 31.65 -10.92
CA ASN A 799 -25.97 31.25 -11.73
C ASN A 799 -24.85 30.66 -10.85
N LYS A 800 -24.49 31.37 -9.76
CA LYS A 800 -23.48 30.88 -8.81
C LYS A 800 -23.84 29.50 -8.24
N LEU A 801 -25.10 29.31 -7.79
CA LEU A 801 -25.57 28.02 -7.26
C LEU A 801 -25.55 26.92 -8.33
N TRP A 802 -25.92 27.24 -9.57
CA TRP A 802 -25.85 26.30 -10.68
C TRP A 802 -24.42 25.87 -10.97
N MET A 803 -23.48 26.82 -11.03
CA MET A 803 -22.05 26.53 -11.20
C MET A 803 -21.52 25.66 -10.05
N THR A 804 -21.89 25.94 -8.79
CA THR A 804 -21.52 25.07 -7.66
C THR A 804 -22.13 23.68 -7.78
N LEU A 805 -23.37 23.53 -8.23
CA LEU A 805 -23.98 22.22 -8.47
C LEU A 805 -23.36 21.45 -9.66
N ASN A 806 -22.85 22.17 -10.66
CA ASN A 806 -22.20 21.61 -11.84
C ASN A 806 -20.91 20.83 -11.48
N THR A 807 -20.31 21.15 -10.34
CA THR A 807 -19.11 20.46 -9.83
C THR A 807 -19.39 19.07 -9.27
N VAL A 808 -20.64 18.72 -8.92
CA VAL A 808 -21.00 17.43 -8.27
C VAL A 808 -21.78 16.48 -9.16
N MET A 809 -22.83 16.96 -9.83
CA MET A 809 -23.72 16.11 -10.65
C MET A 809 -24.08 16.79 -11.99
N PRO A 810 -23.08 17.15 -12.82
CA PRO A 810 -23.27 17.95 -14.04
C PRO A 810 -24.27 17.33 -15.01
N ARG A 811 -24.14 16.03 -15.33
CA ARG A 811 -25.01 15.35 -16.31
C ARG A 811 -26.49 15.44 -15.94
N ARG A 812 -26.83 15.08 -14.69
CA ARG A 812 -28.20 15.18 -14.19
C ARG A 812 -28.69 16.62 -14.19
N LEU A 813 -27.84 17.55 -13.75
CA LEU A 813 -28.15 18.97 -13.70
C LEU A 813 -28.46 19.53 -15.09
N TRP A 814 -27.64 19.21 -16.10
CA TRP A 814 -27.81 19.64 -17.49
C TRP A 814 -29.12 19.14 -18.10
N VAL A 815 -29.46 17.86 -17.88
CA VAL A 815 -30.74 17.29 -18.34
C VAL A 815 -31.92 18.02 -17.68
N MET A 816 -31.83 18.30 -16.38
CA MET A 816 -32.88 19.01 -15.65
C MET A 816 -33.07 20.45 -16.14
N THR A 817 -31.98 21.17 -16.44
CA THR A 817 -32.04 22.54 -16.97
C THR A 817 -32.54 22.60 -18.40
N VAL A 818 -32.08 21.73 -19.30
CA VAL A 818 -32.58 21.70 -20.70
C VAL A 818 -34.08 21.43 -20.72
N ASN A 819 -34.55 20.48 -19.91
CA ASN A 819 -35.99 20.20 -19.79
C ASN A 819 -36.79 21.35 -19.15
N ALA A 820 -36.17 22.16 -18.28
CA ALA A 820 -36.83 23.30 -17.65
C ALA A 820 -36.89 24.56 -18.54
N LEU A 821 -35.94 24.73 -19.47
CA LEU A 821 -35.80 25.92 -20.33
C LEU A 821 -36.51 25.78 -21.70
N GLN A 822 -37.37 24.77 -21.85
CA GLN A 822 -38.15 24.58 -23.08
C GLN A 822 -39.17 25.71 -23.29
N PRO A 823 -39.45 26.12 -24.54
CA PRO A 823 -40.45 27.14 -24.83
C PRO A 823 -41.85 26.73 -24.34
N PRO A 824 -42.65 27.64 -23.74
CA PRO A 824 -44.00 27.36 -23.28
C PRO A 824 -44.99 27.31 -24.48
N LEU A 825 -44.89 26.30 -25.35
CA LEU A 825 -45.78 26.12 -26.49
C LEU A 825 -47.04 25.33 -26.09
N LYS A 826 -48.22 25.93 -26.35
CA LYS A 826 -49.54 25.36 -26.02
C LYS A 826 -49.95 24.12 -26.86
N LEU A 827 -49.13 23.63 -27.80
CA LEU A 827 -49.59 22.68 -28.84
C LEU A 827 -48.70 21.47 -29.18
N ALA A 828 -47.61 21.17 -28.47
CA ALA A 828 -46.86 19.92 -28.69
C ALA A 828 -46.50 19.26 -27.36
N ARG A 829 -46.61 17.92 -27.29
CA ARG A 829 -46.18 17.10 -26.15
C ARG A 829 -44.83 17.62 -25.63
N GLN A 830 -44.76 18.03 -24.35
CA GLN A 830 -43.50 18.26 -23.66
C GLN A 830 -42.67 16.97 -23.76
N HIS A 831 -41.71 16.93 -24.69
CA HIS A 831 -40.81 15.80 -24.82
C HIS A 831 -39.74 15.97 -23.74
N LYS A 832 -39.70 15.05 -22.78
CA LYS A 832 -38.62 15.01 -21.80
C LYS A 832 -37.38 14.43 -22.47
N TYR A 833 -36.39 15.28 -22.72
CA TYR A 833 -35.12 14.85 -23.25
C TYR A 833 -34.36 14.04 -22.22
N THR A 834 -33.80 12.92 -22.66
CA THR A 834 -32.87 12.09 -21.88
C THR A 834 -31.44 12.50 -22.19
N GLN A 835 -30.49 12.03 -21.37
CA GLN A 835 -29.06 12.25 -21.62
C GLN A 835 -28.64 11.75 -23.00
N ASN A 836 -29.23 10.66 -23.51
CA ASN A 836 -28.89 10.11 -24.82
C ASN A 836 -29.32 11.04 -25.96
N ASP A 837 -30.51 11.61 -25.87
CA ASP A 837 -31.03 12.53 -26.91
C ASP A 837 -30.13 13.77 -27.03
N LEU A 838 -29.66 14.29 -25.89
CA LEU A 838 -28.79 15.48 -25.83
C LEU A 838 -27.34 15.20 -26.23
N MET A 839 -26.84 13.97 -26.01
CA MET A 839 -25.53 13.56 -26.53
C MET A 839 -25.53 13.37 -28.05
N ILE A 840 -26.67 12.95 -28.63
CA ILE A 840 -26.80 12.76 -30.07
C ILE A 840 -26.93 14.11 -30.79
N ASP A 841 -27.79 15.01 -30.30
CA ASP A 841 -27.97 16.36 -30.87
C ASP A 841 -27.78 17.46 -29.79
N PRO A 842 -26.54 17.95 -29.60
CA PRO A 842 -26.25 19.04 -28.67
C PRO A 842 -26.96 20.36 -29.01
N LEU A 843 -27.39 20.56 -30.27
CA LEU A 843 -28.04 21.81 -30.69
C LEU A 843 -29.42 22.00 -30.07
N ILE A 844 -30.00 20.95 -29.44
CA ILE A 844 -31.24 21.05 -28.66
C ILE A 844 -31.10 22.10 -27.56
N VAL A 845 -29.91 22.26 -26.96
CA VAL A 845 -29.64 23.26 -25.90
C VAL A 845 -29.92 24.70 -26.39
N LEU A 846 -29.71 24.96 -27.68
CA LEU A 846 -29.92 26.27 -28.30
C LEU A 846 -31.37 26.50 -28.74
N ARG A 847 -32.23 25.46 -28.76
CA ARG A 847 -33.67 25.56 -29.07
C ARG A 847 -34.51 25.90 -27.84
N CYS A 848 -33.95 26.70 -26.93
CA CYS A 848 -34.58 27.13 -25.68
C CYS A 848 -35.45 28.39 -25.86
N ASP A 849 -36.14 28.81 -24.79
CA ASP A 849 -36.97 30.03 -24.80
C ASP A 849 -36.15 31.27 -25.22
N THR A 850 -36.62 32.00 -26.25
CA THR A 850 -35.89 33.14 -26.84
C THR A 850 -35.60 34.26 -25.85
N ARG A 851 -36.37 34.38 -24.75
CA ARG A 851 -36.10 35.35 -23.67
C ARG A 851 -34.74 35.15 -23.01
N ILE A 852 -34.17 33.95 -23.07
CA ILE A 852 -32.85 33.62 -22.53
C ILE A 852 -31.74 34.41 -23.26
N GLN A 853 -31.92 34.67 -24.55
CA GLN A 853 -30.97 35.42 -25.37
C GLN A 853 -30.75 36.87 -24.88
N ARG A 854 -31.60 37.36 -23.97
CA ARG A 854 -31.49 38.68 -23.32
C ARG A 854 -31.24 38.59 -21.81
N CYS A 855 -30.89 37.41 -21.30
CA CYS A 855 -30.64 37.16 -19.88
C CYS A 855 -29.22 36.58 -19.67
N PRO A 856 -28.20 37.42 -19.42
CA PRO A 856 -26.79 37.00 -19.41
C PRO A 856 -26.47 35.84 -18.45
N PRO A 857 -26.96 35.80 -17.19
CA PRO A 857 -26.63 34.69 -16.28
C PRO A 857 -27.22 33.34 -16.70
N ILE A 858 -28.36 33.32 -17.39
CA ILE A 858 -28.97 32.07 -17.89
C ILE A 858 -28.34 31.70 -19.23
N MET A 859 -28.00 32.69 -20.06
CA MET A 859 -27.24 32.46 -21.28
C MET A 859 -25.89 31.81 -20.97
N ASP A 860 -25.18 32.29 -19.97
CA ASP A 860 -23.93 31.69 -19.47
C ASP A 860 -24.09 30.19 -19.14
N ILE A 861 -25.15 29.83 -18.40
CA ILE A 861 -25.51 28.42 -18.11
C ILE A 861 -25.74 27.63 -19.41
N THR A 862 -26.48 28.18 -20.38
CA THR A 862 -26.72 27.51 -21.66
C THR A 862 -25.45 27.30 -22.49
N LEU A 863 -24.53 28.26 -22.47
CA LEU A 863 -23.24 28.15 -23.15
C LEU A 863 -22.35 27.07 -22.51
N HIS A 864 -22.32 27.00 -21.17
CA HIS A 864 -21.61 25.93 -20.45
C HIS A 864 -22.17 24.55 -20.78
N MET A 865 -23.50 24.39 -20.77
CA MET A 865 -24.15 23.14 -21.18
C MET A 865 -23.86 22.77 -22.63
N LEU A 866 -23.91 23.74 -23.56
CA LEU A 866 -23.61 23.52 -24.97
C LEU A 866 -22.20 22.98 -25.15
N ASN A 867 -21.20 23.61 -24.53
CA ASN A 867 -19.82 23.15 -24.59
C ASN A 867 -19.68 21.71 -24.04
N GLY A 868 -20.30 21.44 -22.88
CA GLY A 868 -20.35 20.11 -22.29
C GLY A 868 -20.96 19.06 -23.21
N TYR A 869 -22.10 19.35 -23.84
CA TYR A 869 -22.76 18.41 -24.74
C TYR A 869 -22.05 18.25 -26.09
N LEU A 870 -21.39 19.28 -26.63
CA LEU A 870 -20.54 19.14 -27.82
C LEU A 870 -19.38 18.17 -27.55
N LEU A 871 -18.73 18.29 -26.39
CA LEU A 871 -17.70 17.34 -25.95
C LEU A 871 -18.26 15.93 -25.68
N ALA A 872 -19.46 15.84 -25.10
CA ALA A 872 -20.11 14.56 -24.84
C ALA A 872 -20.50 13.85 -26.14
N SER A 873 -20.99 14.58 -27.12
CA SER A 873 -21.32 14.09 -28.47
C SER A 873 -20.08 13.56 -29.19
N LYS A 874 -18.95 14.28 -29.12
CA LYS A 874 -17.65 13.82 -29.64
C LYS A 874 -17.23 12.48 -29.01
N ALA A 875 -17.32 12.37 -27.69
CA ALA A 875 -16.99 11.13 -26.97
C ALA A 875 -17.96 9.98 -27.32
N TYR A 876 -19.25 10.27 -27.37
CA TYR A 876 -20.29 9.31 -27.72
C TYR A 876 -20.08 8.74 -29.13
N LEU A 877 -19.86 9.60 -30.14
CA LEU A 877 -19.61 9.15 -31.52
C LEU A 877 -18.32 8.33 -31.63
N ASN A 878 -17.26 8.70 -30.90
CA ASN A 878 -16.03 7.92 -30.84
C ASN A 878 -16.24 6.50 -30.29
N SER A 879 -17.04 6.35 -29.24
CA SER A 879 -17.39 5.03 -28.68
C SER A 879 -18.34 4.26 -29.59
N TYR A 880 -19.35 4.94 -30.15
CA TYR A 880 -20.35 4.34 -31.04
C TYR A 880 -19.73 3.78 -32.32
N LEU A 881 -18.72 4.44 -32.90
CA LEU A 881 -17.99 3.91 -34.07
C LEU A 881 -17.26 2.60 -33.74
N LYS A 882 -16.64 2.52 -32.55
CA LYS A 882 -15.92 1.32 -32.10
C LYS A 882 -16.85 0.13 -31.83
N GLU A 883 -18.08 0.39 -31.39
CA GLU A 883 -19.12 -0.63 -31.18
C GLU A 883 -19.81 -1.04 -32.50
N THR A 884 -19.97 -0.11 -33.45
CA THR A 884 -20.71 -0.38 -34.70
C THR A 884 -19.86 -1.08 -35.77
N ALA A 885 -18.53 -1.01 -35.66
CA ALA A 885 -17.62 -1.87 -36.43
C ALA A 885 -17.97 -3.38 -36.32
N ASP A 886 -18.74 -3.78 -35.30
CA ASP A 886 -19.22 -5.14 -35.05
C ASP A 886 -20.38 -5.60 -35.96
N GLN A 887 -21.14 -4.71 -36.61
CA GLN A 887 -22.39 -5.09 -37.31
C GLN A 887 -22.18 -5.51 -38.78
N ASP A 888 -21.15 -4.98 -39.44
CA ASP A 888 -20.91 -5.20 -40.88
C ASP A 888 -20.03 -6.44 -41.17
N MET A 889 -19.48 -7.09 -40.15
CA MET A 889 -18.81 -8.41 -40.22
C MET A 889 -19.82 -9.58 -40.32
N LYS A 890 -20.87 -9.44 -41.13
CA LYS A 890 -21.61 -10.63 -41.61
C LYS A 890 -20.82 -11.20 -42.79
N PRO A 891 -20.37 -12.47 -42.73
CA PRO A 891 -19.64 -13.06 -43.84
C PRO A 891 -20.61 -13.30 -45.01
N SER A 892 -20.59 -12.42 -46.01
CA SER A 892 -20.92 -12.88 -47.36
C SER A 892 -19.81 -13.86 -47.75
N LEU A 893 -20.15 -15.15 -47.79
CA LEU A 893 -19.27 -16.21 -48.26
C LEU A 893 -18.67 -15.81 -49.62
N ASN A 894 -17.35 -15.59 -49.64
CA ASN A 894 -16.39 -15.75 -50.76
C ASN A 894 -15.38 -14.59 -50.82
N ASN A 895 -14.09 -14.92 -50.59
CA ASN A 895 -12.86 -14.13 -50.80
C ASN A 895 -12.26 -13.40 -49.59
N THR A 896 -11.60 -14.15 -48.71
CA THR A 896 -10.94 -13.72 -47.46
C THR A 896 -9.72 -12.79 -47.61
N THR A 897 -9.16 -12.59 -48.81
CA THR A 897 -7.97 -11.73 -49.01
C THR A 897 -8.26 -10.37 -49.67
N ALA A 898 -9.39 -10.22 -50.35
CA ALA A 898 -9.80 -8.92 -50.93
C ALA A 898 -10.61 -8.06 -49.93
N LEU A 899 -11.20 -8.68 -48.91
CA LEU A 899 -12.05 -8.03 -47.91
C LEU A 899 -11.26 -7.23 -46.85
N ALA A 900 -10.02 -7.61 -46.51
CA ALA A 900 -9.25 -6.93 -45.47
C ALA A 900 -8.94 -5.47 -45.85
N GLY A 901 -8.54 -5.21 -47.11
CA GLY A 901 -8.31 -3.85 -47.60
C GLY A 901 -9.59 -3.04 -47.80
N GLN A 902 -10.73 -3.68 -48.06
CA GLN A 902 -12.04 -3.00 -48.15
C GLN A 902 -12.60 -2.62 -46.77
N VAL A 903 -12.35 -3.43 -45.74
CA VAL A 903 -12.77 -3.16 -44.36
C VAL A 903 -11.95 -2.02 -43.75
N GLU A 904 -10.63 -1.99 -43.97
CA GLU A 904 -9.79 -0.87 -43.57
C GLU A 904 -10.19 0.43 -44.29
N ALA A 905 -10.46 0.38 -45.58
CA ALA A 905 -10.96 1.53 -46.33
C ALA A 905 -12.31 2.04 -45.80
N MET A 906 -13.24 1.13 -45.45
CA MET A 906 -14.55 1.49 -44.91
C MET A 906 -14.48 2.04 -43.47
N GLU A 907 -13.56 1.55 -42.63
CA GLU A 907 -13.28 2.13 -41.31
C GLU A 907 -12.73 3.56 -41.44
N VAL A 908 -11.80 3.80 -42.38
CA VAL A 908 -11.26 5.13 -42.66
C VAL A 908 -12.36 6.07 -43.16
N THR A 909 -13.24 5.62 -44.06
CA THR A 909 -14.38 6.43 -44.54
C THR A 909 -15.36 6.79 -43.41
N ARG A 910 -15.62 5.89 -42.45
CA ARG A 910 -16.50 6.20 -41.31
C ARG A 910 -15.89 7.21 -40.35
N GLU A 911 -14.58 7.10 -40.12
CA GLU A 911 -13.83 8.06 -39.31
C GLU A 911 -13.84 9.46 -39.95
N GLU A 912 -13.67 9.54 -41.28
CA GLU A 912 -13.82 10.78 -42.04
C GLU A 912 -15.24 11.36 -41.96
N LEU A 913 -16.27 10.53 -42.13
CA LEU A 913 -17.67 10.96 -42.00
C LEU A 913 -17.98 11.49 -40.59
N LYS A 914 -17.46 10.83 -39.54
CA LYS A 914 -17.59 11.30 -38.16
C LYS A 914 -16.91 12.66 -37.99
N ASN A 915 -15.68 12.82 -38.46
CA ASN A 915 -14.96 14.10 -38.36
C ASN A 915 -15.68 15.22 -39.11
N ALA A 916 -16.23 14.93 -40.29
CA ALA A 916 -17.05 15.87 -41.06
C ALA A 916 -18.34 16.25 -40.31
N LEU A 917 -19.03 15.27 -39.71
CA LEU A 917 -20.23 15.51 -38.91
C LEU A 917 -19.92 16.39 -37.69
N LEU A 918 -18.83 16.10 -36.97
CA LEU A 918 -18.41 16.87 -35.80
C LEU A 918 -18.05 18.31 -36.18
N ALA A 919 -17.27 18.50 -37.26
CA ALA A 919 -16.93 19.82 -37.75
C ALA A 919 -18.19 20.61 -38.20
N ALA A 920 -19.13 19.95 -38.88
CA ALA A 920 -20.39 20.57 -39.27
C ALA A 920 -21.27 20.94 -38.07
N GLN A 921 -21.33 20.07 -37.05
CA GLN A 921 -22.07 20.31 -35.81
C GLN A 921 -21.49 21.50 -35.04
N ASP A 922 -20.18 21.55 -34.86
CA ASP A 922 -19.50 22.67 -34.20
C ASP A 922 -19.70 23.97 -34.99
N SER A 923 -19.57 23.92 -36.32
CA SER A 923 -19.80 25.08 -37.17
C SER A 923 -21.25 25.58 -37.10
N ALA A 924 -22.23 24.68 -37.07
CA ALA A 924 -23.64 25.03 -36.90
C ALA A 924 -23.91 25.66 -35.51
N ALA A 925 -23.30 25.13 -34.45
CA ALA A 925 -23.37 25.74 -33.13
C ALA A 925 -22.81 27.17 -33.15
N VAL A 926 -21.64 27.39 -33.77
CA VAL A 926 -21.04 28.72 -33.90
C VAL A 926 -21.95 29.67 -34.70
N GLN A 927 -22.55 29.22 -35.81
CA GLN A 927 -23.45 30.04 -36.60
C GLN A 927 -24.69 30.47 -35.80
N ILE A 928 -25.33 29.54 -35.08
CA ILE A 928 -26.49 29.87 -34.23
C ILE A 928 -26.09 30.87 -33.13
N LEU A 929 -24.91 30.68 -32.51
CA LEU A 929 -24.41 31.63 -31.52
C LEU A 929 -24.14 33.02 -32.11
N LEU A 930 -23.59 33.10 -33.32
CA LEU A 930 -23.41 34.36 -34.04
C LEU A 930 -24.75 35.03 -34.37
N GLU A 931 -25.75 34.27 -34.78
CA GLU A 931 -27.10 34.79 -35.02
C GLU A 931 -27.76 35.33 -33.75
N ILE A 932 -27.52 34.71 -32.58
CA ILE A 932 -28.01 35.21 -31.28
C ILE A 932 -27.42 36.59 -30.95
N CYS A 933 -26.23 36.93 -31.45
CA CYS A 933 -25.62 38.25 -31.24
C CYS A 933 -26.33 39.38 -31.99
N LEU A 934 -27.26 39.09 -32.91
CA LEU A 934 -27.96 40.11 -33.68
C LEU A 934 -28.93 40.94 -32.80
N PRO A 935 -29.10 42.25 -33.09
CA PRO A 935 -30.14 43.05 -32.47
C PRO A 935 -31.53 42.54 -32.89
N ALA A 936 -32.51 42.55 -31.97
CA ALA A 936 -33.85 42.04 -32.27
C ALA A 936 -34.58 42.95 -33.30
N GLU A 937 -35.26 42.34 -34.27
CA GLU A 937 -36.03 43.02 -35.33
C GLU A 937 -37.25 43.83 -34.81
N GLU A 938 -37.72 43.56 -33.59
CA GLU A 938 -39.05 44.02 -33.11
C GLU A 938 -39.05 45.33 -32.29
N GLY A 939 -37.92 46.03 -32.17
CA GLY A 939 -37.77 47.19 -31.26
C GLY A 939 -38.11 48.56 -31.84
N LYS A 940 -38.64 48.68 -33.07
CA LYS A 940 -38.96 49.99 -33.67
C LYS A 940 -40.28 50.59 -33.22
N ASP A 941 -41.18 49.80 -32.61
CA ASP A 941 -42.43 50.31 -32.08
C ASP A 941 -42.65 49.81 -30.65
N GLN A 942 -42.92 50.75 -29.73
CA GLN A 942 -43.37 50.59 -28.34
C GLN A 942 -42.27 50.61 -27.24
N ASN A 943 -41.77 51.82 -26.92
CA ASN A 943 -41.60 52.28 -25.53
C ASN A 943 -41.37 53.82 -25.49
N PRO A 944 -42.35 54.63 -25.02
CA PRO A 944 -42.22 56.10 -24.96
C PRO A 944 -41.64 56.62 -23.63
N ALA A 945 -40.72 55.89 -22.99
CA ALA A 945 -40.25 56.19 -21.64
C ALA A 945 -38.72 56.14 -21.49
N CYS A 946 -37.99 56.87 -22.33
CA CYS A 946 -36.65 57.36 -22.00
C CYS A 946 -36.34 58.62 -22.84
N PRO A 947 -35.93 59.75 -22.23
CA PRO A 947 -35.65 60.98 -22.96
C PRO A 947 -34.25 60.91 -23.61
N GLN A 948 -34.22 61.12 -24.93
CA GLN A 948 -33.13 61.67 -25.75
C GLN A 948 -31.70 61.61 -25.14
N LEU A 949 -31.05 60.46 -25.28
CA LEU A 949 -29.60 60.31 -25.23
C LEU A 949 -29.14 59.67 -26.55
N THR A 950 -27.96 60.05 -27.03
CA THR A 950 -27.42 59.75 -28.36
C THR A 950 -27.39 58.24 -28.66
N GLU A 951 -27.87 57.84 -29.85
CA GLU A 951 -28.07 56.46 -30.35
C GLU A 951 -26.86 55.50 -30.29
N GLY A 952 -25.66 56.00 -29.94
CA GLY A 952 -24.44 55.18 -29.78
C GLY A 952 -24.24 54.55 -28.39
N GLU A 953 -24.81 55.13 -27.33
CA GLU A 953 -24.53 54.70 -25.94
C GLU A 953 -25.46 53.56 -25.46
N GLU A 954 -26.68 53.47 -26.00
CA GLU A 954 -27.65 52.41 -25.65
C GLU A 954 -27.23 51.01 -26.14
N SER A 955 -26.44 50.93 -27.22
CA SER A 955 -25.93 49.66 -27.75
C SER A 955 -24.90 48.99 -26.83
N LEU A 956 -24.12 49.77 -26.07
CA LEU A 956 -23.03 49.25 -25.25
C LEU A 956 -23.49 48.80 -23.84
N LEU A 957 -24.45 49.52 -23.23
CA LEU A 957 -24.89 49.29 -21.84
C LEU A 957 -26.19 48.48 -21.77
N CYS A 958 -26.21 47.30 -22.40
CA CYS A 958 -27.40 46.45 -22.44
C CYS A 958 -27.08 44.96 -22.21
N ASN A 959 -28.08 44.16 -21.85
CA ASN A 959 -27.93 42.71 -21.68
C ASN A 959 -27.42 42.01 -22.94
N LEU A 960 -27.74 42.55 -24.13
CA LEU A 960 -27.22 42.03 -25.41
C LEU A 960 -25.69 42.09 -25.43
N ARG A 961 -25.10 43.18 -24.94
CA ARG A 961 -23.64 43.32 -24.95
C ARG A 961 -22.96 42.28 -24.07
N GLU A 962 -23.50 42.01 -22.88
CA GLU A 962 -22.97 40.94 -22.02
C GLU A 962 -23.11 39.56 -22.68
N VAL A 963 -24.25 39.29 -23.32
CA VAL A 963 -24.47 38.03 -24.07
C VAL A 963 -23.49 37.90 -25.23
N GLN A 964 -23.28 38.96 -26.01
CA GLN A 964 -22.28 39.00 -27.07
C GLN A 964 -20.88 38.71 -26.53
N CYS A 965 -20.49 39.31 -25.40
CA CYS A 965 -19.20 39.04 -24.77
C CYS A 965 -19.07 37.57 -24.33
N LEU A 966 -20.09 36.99 -23.70
CA LEU A 966 -20.09 35.58 -23.28
C LEU A 966 -19.97 34.63 -24.49
N ILE A 967 -20.70 34.93 -25.58
CA ILE A 967 -20.60 34.19 -26.84
C ILE A 967 -19.19 34.32 -27.42
N CYS A 968 -18.63 35.54 -27.51
CA CYS A 968 -17.27 35.74 -27.96
C CYS A 968 -16.24 34.99 -27.11
N CYS A 969 -16.42 34.93 -25.78
CA CYS A 969 -15.57 34.13 -24.90
C CYS A 969 -15.67 32.63 -25.23
N LEU A 970 -16.88 32.09 -25.45
CA LEU A 970 -17.03 30.68 -25.84
C LEU A 970 -16.41 30.41 -27.22
N LEU A 971 -16.68 31.26 -28.22
CA LEU A 971 -16.10 31.13 -29.56
C LEU A 971 -14.57 31.20 -29.53
N HIS A 972 -14.01 32.08 -28.69
CA HIS A 972 -12.59 32.14 -28.44
C HIS A 972 -12.06 30.78 -27.94
N GLN A 973 -12.68 30.19 -26.92
CA GLN A 973 -12.29 28.88 -26.40
C GLN A 973 -12.43 27.77 -27.45
N MET A 974 -13.51 27.78 -28.24
CA MET A 974 -13.70 26.82 -29.33
C MET A 974 -12.61 26.92 -30.40
N PHE A 975 -12.21 28.13 -30.80
CA PHE A 975 -11.15 28.33 -31.79
C PHE A 975 -9.75 27.99 -31.26
N ILE A 976 -9.51 28.15 -29.96
CA ILE A 976 -8.28 27.68 -29.32
C ILE A 976 -8.25 26.14 -29.26
N ALA A 977 -9.39 25.52 -28.96
CA ALA A 977 -9.50 24.06 -28.90
C ALA A 977 -9.36 23.40 -30.28
N ASP A 978 -9.99 23.96 -31.32
CA ASP A 978 -9.85 23.50 -32.70
C ASP A 978 -9.85 24.69 -33.70
N PRO A 979 -8.68 25.06 -34.26
CA PRO A 979 -8.57 26.18 -35.18
C PRO A 979 -9.25 25.92 -36.53
N ASN A 980 -9.54 24.66 -36.89
CA ASN A 980 -10.21 24.34 -38.14
C ASN A 980 -11.67 24.77 -38.14
N ILE A 981 -12.33 24.80 -36.96
CA ILE A 981 -13.70 25.32 -36.83
C ILE A 981 -13.73 26.79 -37.22
N ALA A 982 -12.74 27.58 -36.79
CA ALA A 982 -12.61 28.98 -37.18
C ALA A 982 -12.51 29.12 -38.70
N LYS A 983 -11.64 28.32 -39.33
CA LYS A 983 -11.52 28.30 -40.80
C LYS A 983 -12.85 27.95 -41.46
N LEU A 984 -13.50 26.86 -41.04
CA LEU A 984 -14.76 26.40 -41.63
C LEU A 984 -15.88 27.44 -41.53
N VAL A 985 -16.06 28.07 -40.37
CA VAL A 985 -17.07 29.12 -40.15
C VAL A 985 -16.82 30.32 -41.06
N HIS A 986 -15.57 30.76 -41.23
CA HIS A 986 -15.24 31.87 -42.13
C HIS A 986 -15.36 31.50 -43.61
N PHE A 987 -15.15 30.23 -43.97
CA PHE A 987 -15.48 29.72 -45.30
C PHE A 987 -16.99 29.60 -45.52
N GLN A 988 -17.80 29.41 -44.47
CA GLN A 988 -19.27 29.49 -44.56
C GLN A 988 -19.76 30.94 -44.64
N GLY A 989 -19.11 31.86 -43.95
CA GLY A 989 -19.50 33.26 -43.85
C GLY A 989 -20.60 33.49 -42.82
N TYR A 990 -20.76 34.74 -42.41
CA TYR A 990 -21.80 35.19 -41.48
C TYR A 990 -22.10 36.69 -41.73
N PRO A 991 -23.20 37.25 -41.18
CA PRO A 991 -23.59 38.64 -41.44
C PRO A 991 -22.49 39.66 -41.10
N CYS A 992 -22.25 40.61 -42.00
CA CYS A 992 -21.17 41.61 -41.89
C CYS A 992 -21.27 42.48 -40.62
N GLN A 993 -22.48 42.64 -40.07
CA GLN A 993 -22.74 43.39 -38.84
C GLN A 993 -21.98 42.81 -37.63
N LEU A 994 -21.64 41.52 -37.68
CA LEU A 994 -20.95 40.82 -36.60
C LEU A 994 -19.43 40.87 -36.73
N LEU A 995 -18.87 41.22 -37.90
CA LEU A 995 -17.41 41.33 -38.10
C LEU A 995 -16.71 42.25 -37.10
N PRO A 996 -17.17 43.50 -36.84
CA PRO A 996 -16.52 44.34 -35.84
C PRO A 996 -16.62 43.75 -34.43
N LEU A 997 -17.71 43.05 -34.12
CA LEU A 997 -17.89 42.38 -32.83
C LEU A 997 -16.94 41.19 -32.67
N THR A 998 -16.87 40.28 -33.64
CA THR A 998 -16.06 39.07 -33.56
C THR A 998 -14.58 39.38 -33.58
N VAL A 999 -14.13 40.30 -34.45
CA VAL A 999 -12.71 40.68 -34.56
C VAL A 999 -12.19 41.37 -33.30
N ALA A 1000 -12.98 42.26 -32.70
CA ALA A 1000 -12.60 42.95 -31.46
C ALA A 1000 -12.85 42.11 -30.19
N GLY A 1001 -13.88 41.24 -30.20
CA GLY A 1001 -14.30 40.45 -29.04
C GLY A 1001 -13.60 39.10 -28.89
N ILE A 1002 -13.03 38.55 -29.97
CA ILE A 1002 -12.36 37.24 -29.98
C ILE A 1002 -10.85 37.44 -30.25
N PRO A 1003 -9.97 37.33 -29.23
CA PRO A 1003 -8.54 37.57 -29.39
C PRO A 1003 -7.83 36.61 -30.36
N SER A 1004 -8.36 35.39 -30.54
CA SER A 1004 -7.78 34.38 -31.44
C SER A 1004 -8.01 34.65 -32.93
N MET A 1005 -8.73 35.73 -33.30
CA MET A 1005 -9.06 36.03 -34.70
C MET A 1005 -7.85 36.37 -35.60
N HIS A 1006 -6.70 36.69 -35.02
CA HIS A 1006 -5.46 36.91 -35.79
C HIS A 1006 -5.02 35.68 -36.59
N ILE A 1007 -5.41 34.46 -36.16
CA ILE A 1007 -5.13 33.21 -36.90
C ILE A 1007 -5.81 33.19 -38.27
N CYS A 1008 -6.90 33.95 -38.46
CA CYS A 1008 -7.63 33.99 -39.71
C CYS A 1008 -6.81 34.58 -40.87
N VAL A 1009 -5.79 35.40 -40.58
CA VAL A 1009 -4.85 35.94 -41.57
C VAL A 1009 -4.15 34.82 -42.37
N ASP A 1010 -4.00 33.64 -41.78
CA ASP A 1010 -3.26 32.53 -42.38
C ASP A 1010 -4.01 31.87 -43.55
N PHE A 1011 -5.33 31.78 -43.46
CA PHE A 1011 -6.19 31.17 -44.47
C PHE A 1011 -6.95 32.20 -45.34
N ILE A 1012 -6.79 33.50 -45.10
CA ILE A 1012 -7.38 34.54 -45.94
C ILE A 1012 -6.97 34.43 -47.42
N PRO A 1013 -5.71 34.14 -47.80
CA PRO A 1013 -5.35 33.94 -49.21
C PRO A 1013 -6.13 32.80 -49.87
N GLU A 1014 -6.35 31.71 -49.13
CA GLU A 1014 -7.13 30.56 -49.59
C GLU A 1014 -8.62 30.89 -49.74
N LEU A 1015 -9.14 31.75 -48.88
CA LEU A 1015 -10.52 32.25 -48.94
C LEU A 1015 -10.73 33.26 -50.08
N ILE A 1016 -9.73 34.11 -50.36
CA ILE A 1016 -9.73 35.03 -51.51
C ILE A 1016 -9.63 34.26 -52.84
N ALA A 1017 -8.94 33.11 -52.86
CA ALA A 1017 -8.80 32.27 -54.05
C ALA A 1017 -10.07 31.47 -54.42
N GLN A 1018 -11.14 31.54 -53.62
CA GLN A 1018 -12.40 30.85 -53.90
C GLN A 1018 -13.09 31.40 -55.17
N PRO A 1019 -13.78 30.56 -55.96
CA PRO A 1019 -14.47 31.01 -57.17
C PRO A 1019 -15.73 31.83 -56.89
N GLU A 1020 -16.33 31.70 -55.71
CA GLU A 1020 -17.53 32.45 -55.32
C GLU A 1020 -17.20 33.89 -54.89
N VAL A 1021 -17.82 34.86 -55.57
CA VAL A 1021 -17.62 36.30 -55.32
C VAL A 1021 -17.99 36.69 -53.88
N GLU A 1022 -19.01 36.06 -53.30
CA GLU A 1022 -19.45 36.30 -51.91
C GLU A 1022 -18.36 35.96 -50.89
N LYS A 1023 -17.61 34.87 -51.12
CA LYS A 1023 -16.50 34.46 -50.24
C LYS A 1023 -15.33 35.41 -50.36
N GLN A 1024 -15.04 35.88 -51.58
CA GLN A 1024 -14.00 36.89 -51.82
C GLN A 1024 -14.35 38.22 -51.13
N ILE A 1025 -15.60 38.68 -51.24
CA ILE A 1025 -16.09 39.88 -50.55
C ILE A 1025 -15.93 39.73 -49.03
N PHE A 1026 -16.42 38.62 -48.48
CA PHE A 1026 -16.32 38.36 -47.04
C PHE A 1026 -14.85 38.29 -46.56
N ALA A 1027 -13.96 37.68 -47.35
CA ALA A 1027 -12.53 37.63 -47.04
C ALA A 1027 -11.89 39.02 -46.99
N ILE A 1028 -12.24 39.90 -47.94
CA ILE A 1028 -11.72 41.28 -47.99
C ILE A 1028 -12.27 42.09 -46.81
N GLN A 1029 -13.54 41.94 -46.46
CA GLN A 1029 -14.16 42.60 -45.30
C GLN A 1029 -13.55 42.12 -43.98
N LEU A 1030 -13.36 40.81 -43.83
CA LEU A 1030 -12.71 40.23 -42.66
C LEU A 1030 -11.26 40.74 -42.54
N LEU A 1031 -10.50 40.70 -43.63
CA LEU A 1031 -9.14 41.22 -43.66
C LEU A 1031 -9.10 42.70 -43.30
N SER A 1032 -10.04 43.49 -43.80
CA SER A 1032 -10.17 44.91 -43.50
C SER A 1032 -10.28 45.18 -42.00
N HIS A 1033 -11.19 44.48 -41.32
CA HIS A 1033 -11.35 44.58 -39.87
C HIS A 1033 -10.14 44.04 -39.11
N LEU A 1034 -9.52 42.94 -39.57
CA LEU A 1034 -8.31 42.40 -38.97
C LEU A 1034 -7.13 43.37 -39.09
N CYS A 1035 -6.98 44.08 -40.21
CA CYS A 1035 -5.91 45.06 -40.39
C CYS A 1035 -6.06 46.26 -39.45
N ILE A 1036 -7.29 46.74 -39.22
CA ILE A 1036 -7.56 47.80 -38.23
C ILE A 1036 -7.18 47.32 -36.82
N GLN A 1037 -7.57 46.10 -36.45
CA GLN A 1037 -7.37 45.57 -35.10
C GLN A 1037 -5.92 45.12 -34.85
N TYR A 1038 -5.27 44.54 -35.85
CA TYR A 1038 -3.97 43.88 -35.77
C TYR A 1038 -3.00 44.41 -36.84
N ALA A 1039 -2.29 45.49 -36.52
CA ALA A 1039 -1.29 46.09 -37.41
C ALA A 1039 0.03 45.29 -37.45
N LEU A 1040 0.01 44.14 -38.15
CA LEU A 1040 1.16 43.24 -38.29
C LEU A 1040 1.78 43.28 -39.70
N PRO A 1041 3.10 43.03 -39.87
CA PRO A 1041 3.73 42.95 -41.20
C PRO A 1041 3.07 41.89 -42.11
N LYS A 1042 2.66 40.76 -41.52
CA LYS A 1042 1.91 39.72 -42.23
C LYS A 1042 0.57 40.26 -42.72
N SER A 1043 -0.16 40.99 -41.88
CA SER A 1043 -1.43 41.62 -42.25
C SER A 1043 -1.26 42.66 -43.36
N LEU A 1044 -0.18 43.46 -43.34
CA LEU A 1044 0.17 44.39 -44.43
C LEU A 1044 0.41 43.65 -45.75
N SER A 1045 1.17 42.55 -45.72
CA SER A 1045 1.43 41.75 -46.92
C SER A 1045 0.14 41.13 -47.49
N MET A 1046 -0.78 40.69 -46.62
CA MET A 1046 -2.08 40.15 -47.02
C MET A 1046 -3.01 41.25 -47.55
N ALA A 1047 -3.01 42.45 -46.96
CA ALA A 1047 -3.76 43.60 -47.46
C ALA A 1047 -3.30 43.99 -48.86
N ARG A 1048 -1.99 44.04 -49.10
CA ARG A 1048 -1.42 44.27 -50.45
C ARG A 1048 -1.84 43.18 -51.44
N LEU A 1049 -1.84 41.91 -51.04
CA LEU A 1049 -2.33 40.81 -51.87
C LEU A 1049 -3.81 41.00 -52.23
N ALA A 1050 -4.66 41.35 -51.25
CA ALA A 1050 -6.07 41.61 -51.49
C ALA A 1050 -6.30 42.75 -52.48
N ILE A 1051 -5.55 43.87 -52.36
CA ILE A 1051 -5.61 45.00 -53.30
C ILE A 1051 -5.23 44.55 -54.73
N ASN A 1052 -4.15 43.76 -54.87
CA ASN A 1052 -3.73 43.23 -56.17
C ASN A 1052 -4.79 42.31 -56.80
N VAL A 1053 -5.43 41.47 -55.99
CA VAL A 1053 -6.52 40.59 -56.45
C VAL A 1053 -7.73 41.42 -56.84
N MET A 1054 -8.12 42.43 -56.05
CA MET A 1054 -9.21 43.35 -56.41
C MET A 1054 -8.96 44.06 -57.75
N GLY A 1055 -7.75 44.55 -57.98
CA GLY A 1055 -7.36 45.16 -59.26
C GLY A 1055 -7.43 44.18 -60.43
N THR A 1056 -6.99 42.94 -60.22
CA THR A 1056 -7.08 41.88 -61.25
C THR A 1056 -8.55 41.54 -61.57
N LEU A 1057 -9.39 41.38 -60.53
CA LEU A 1057 -10.81 41.08 -60.64
C LEU A 1057 -11.60 42.16 -61.39
N LEU A 1058 -11.18 43.42 -61.33
CA LEU A 1058 -11.80 44.52 -62.09
C LEU A 1058 -11.85 44.22 -63.59
N THR A 1059 -10.79 43.61 -64.13
CA THR A 1059 -10.66 43.34 -65.58
C THR A 1059 -11.38 42.07 -66.04
N VAL A 1060 -11.54 41.08 -65.15
CA VAL A 1060 -12.12 39.77 -65.50
C VAL A 1060 -13.60 39.63 -65.17
N LEU A 1061 -14.14 40.45 -64.26
CA LEU A 1061 -15.56 40.42 -63.90
C LEU A 1061 -16.43 41.15 -64.93
N THR A 1062 -17.68 40.71 -65.10
CA THR A 1062 -18.71 41.40 -65.89
C THR A 1062 -19.28 42.59 -65.13
N GLN A 1063 -19.96 43.52 -65.80
CA GLN A 1063 -20.52 44.74 -65.19
C GLN A 1063 -21.39 44.45 -63.95
N ALA A 1064 -22.35 43.51 -64.05
CA ALA A 1064 -23.21 43.15 -62.92
C ALA A 1064 -22.42 42.57 -61.73
N LYS A 1065 -21.41 41.73 -61.99
CA LYS A 1065 -20.56 41.15 -60.93
C LYS A 1065 -19.59 42.18 -60.34
N ARG A 1066 -19.10 43.14 -61.14
CA ARG A 1066 -18.28 44.27 -60.65
C ARG A 1066 -19.07 45.12 -59.66
N PHE A 1067 -20.33 45.44 -59.97
CA PHE A 1067 -21.19 46.18 -59.05
C PHE A 1067 -21.33 45.46 -57.70
N LEU A 1068 -21.72 44.19 -57.73
CA LEU A 1068 -21.89 43.37 -56.51
C LEU A 1068 -20.58 43.20 -55.71
N PHE A 1069 -19.43 43.14 -56.39
CA PHE A 1069 -18.13 42.99 -55.73
C PHE A 1069 -17.60 44.30 -55.14
N PHE A 1070 -17.63 45.40 -55.88
CA PHE A 1070 -17.01 46.66 -55.47
C PHE A 1070 -17.86 47.46 -54.48
N MET A 1071 -19.20 47.40 -54.54
CA MET A 1071 -20.07 48.09 -53.58
C MET A 1071 -19.72 47.81 -52.10
N PRO A 1072 -19.59 46.54 -51.67
CA PRO A 1072 -19.23 46.20 -50.28
C PRO A 1072 -17.73 46.25 -49.98
N THR A 1073 -16.84 46.17 -50.98
CA THR A 1073 -15.38 46.11 -50.77
C THR A 1073 -14.69 47.48 -50.83
N LEU A 1074 -15.29 48.49 -51.47
CA LEU A 1074 -14.75 49.85 -51.49
C LEU A 1074 -14.52 50.45 -50.08
N PRO A 1075 -15.44 50.31 -49.11
CA PRO A 1075 -15.19 50.77 -47.73
C PRO A 1075 -13.99 50.08 -47.07
N CYS A 1076 -13.69 48.84 -47.48
CA CYS A 1076 -12.55 48.09 -46.93
C CYS A 1076 -11.20 48.74 -47.28
N LEU A 1077 -11.13 49.44 -48.42
CA LEU A 1077 -9.94 50.19 -48.84
C LEU A 1077 -9.68 51.38 -47.92
N VAL A 1078 -10.74 52.04 -47.41
CA VAL A 1078 -10.63 53.12 -46.43
C VAL A 1078 -9.93 52.62 -45.17
N SER A 1079 -10.38 51.47 -44.66
CA SER A 1079 -9.78 50.79 -43.51
C SER A 1079 -8.35 50.31 -43.74
N PHE A 1080 -8.01 49.86 -44.96
CA PHE A 1080 -6.61 49.53 -45.29
C PHE A 1080 -5.72 50.77 -45.28
N CYS A 1081 -6.20 51.90 -45.81
CA CYS A 1081 -5.48 53.17 -45.72
C CYS A 1081 -5.32 53.63 -44.27
N GLN A 1082 -6.35 53.44 -43.44
CA GLN A 1082 -6.32 53.78 -42.01
C GLN A 1082 -5.26 52.96 -41.25
N ALA A 1083 -5.23 51.64 -41.48
CA ALA A 1083 -4.30 50.74 -40.82
C ALA A 1083 -2.87 50.86 -41.36
N PHE A 1084 -2.71 51.06 -42.68
CA PHE A 1084 -1.44 50.98 -43.38
C PHE A 1084 -1.20 52.16 -44.35
N PRO A 1085 -0.55 53.24 -43.88
CA PRO A 1085 -0.16 54.36 -44.72
C PRO A 1085 0.64 53.99 -45.99
N PRO A 1086 1.52 52.96 -46.01
CA PRO A 1086 2.25 52.62 -47.23
C PRO A 1086 1.38 52.15 -48.42
N LEU A 1087 0.08 51.89 -48.22
CA LEU A 1087 -0.82 51.41 -49.28
C LEU A 1087 -1.59 52.55 -50.00
N TYR A 1088 -1.42 53.81 -49.60
CA TYR A 1088 -2.15 54.94 -50.19
C TYR A 1088 -2.01 55.02 -51.71
N GLU A 1089 -0.78 54.94 -52.25
CA GLU A 1089 -0.54 55.06 -53.68
C GLU A 1089 -1.20 53.92 -54.48
N ASP A 1090 -1.06 52.68 -53.99
CA ASP A 1090 -1.65 51.48 -54.61
C ASP A 1090 -3.19 51.58 -54.63
N ILE A 1091 -3.79 52.02 -53.52
CA ILE A 1091 -5.26 52.16 -53.38
C ILE A 1091 -5.79 53.31 -54.24
N MET A 1092 -5.11 54.46 -54.28
CA MET A 1092 -5.51 55.58 -55.15
C MET A 1092 -5.46 55.20 -56.63
N SER A 1093 -4.39 54.49 -57.04
CA SER A 1093 -4.28 53.96 -58.40
C SER A 1093 -5.46 53.02 -58.74
N LEU A 1094 -5.81 52.11 -57.83
CA LEU A 1094 -6.95 51.22 -57.99
C LEU A 1094 -8.29 51.98 -58.08
N LEU A 1095 -8.54 52.95 -57.19
CA LEU A 1095 -9.78 53.75 -57.21
C LEU A 1095 -9.92 54.56 -58.50
N ILE A 1096 -8.83 55.10 -59.04
CA ILE A 1096 -8.82 55.79 -60.35
C ILE A 1096 -9.19 54.82 -61.46
N GLN A 1097 -8.62 53.61 -61.48
CA GLN A 1097 -8.96 52.59 -62.48
C GLN A 1097 -10.43 52.18 -62.41
N ILE A 1098 -10.96 51.94 -61.20
CA ILE A 1098 -12.38 51.64 -61.00
C ILE A 1098 -13.25 52.81 -61.49
N GLY A 1099 -12.90 54.04 -61.15
CA GLY A 1099 -13.62 55.24 -61.57
C GLY A 1099 -13.63 55.44 -63.09
N GLN A 1100 -12.53 55.16 -63.78
CA GLN A 1100 -12.46 55.21 -65.25
C GLN A 1100 -13.38 54.16 -65.89
N VAL A 1101 -13.38 52.93 -65.39
CA VAL A 1101 -14.29 51.86 -65.85
C VAL A 1101 -15.75 52.26 -65.64
N CYS A 1102 -16.09 52.84 -64.49
CA CYS A 1102 -17.44 53.31 -64.21
C CYS A 1102 -17.85 54.47 -65.13
N ALA A 1103 -16.95 55.43 -65.38
CA ALA A 1103 -17.20 56.54 -66.31
C ALA A 1103 -17.47 56.04 -67.75
N SER A 1104 -16.74 55.02 -68.20
CA SER A 1104 -17.00 54.36 -69.49
C SER A 1104 -18.35 53.63 -69.51
N ASN A 1105 -18.70 52.90 -68.46
CA ASN A 1105 -19.98 52.19 -68.37
C ASN A 1105 -21.17 53.15 -68.40
N VAL A 1106 -21.12 54.24 -67.61
CA VAL A 1106 -22.16 55.27 -67.58
C VAL A 1106 -22.32 55.93 -68.95
N ALA A 1107 -21.23 56.18 -69.69
CA ALA A 1107 -21.30 56.76 -71.03
C ALA A 1107 -21.86 55.81 -72.11
N THR A 1108 -21.97 54.51 -71.83
CA THR A 1108 -22.36 53.48 -72.80
C THR A 1108 -23.88 53.32 -72.93
N GLN A 1109 -24.66 53.69 -71.92
CA GLN A 1109 -26.14 53.67 -71.93
C GLN A 1109 -26.70 55.00 -71.43
N THR A 1110 -27.74 55.54 -72.07
CA THR A 1110 -28.43 56.77 -71.62
C THR A 1110 -29.15 56.52 -70.29
N ARG A 1111 -28.92 57.37 -69.27
CA ARG A 1111 -29.47 57.22 -67.91
C ARG A 1111 -30.31 58.43 -67.49
N ASP A 1112 -31.17 58.25 -66.48
CA ASP A 1112 -32.07 59.29 -65.93
C ASP A 1112 -31.34 60.38 -65.13
N VAL A 1113 -30.11 60.10 -64.66
CA VAL A 1113 -29.25 61.04 -63.91
C VAL A 1113 -27.85 61.00 -64.53
N ASP A 1114 -27.35 62.15 -64.99
CA ASP A 1114 -25.98 62.28 -65.51
C ASP A 1114 -24.98 62.58 -64.37
N PRO A 1115 -24.20 61.58 -63.89
CA PRO A 1115 -23.28 61.77 -62.75
C PRO A 1115 -22.21 62.83 -63.04
N VAL A 1116 -21.85 63.02 -64.31
CA VAL A 1116 -20.86 64.01 -64.78
C VAL A 1116 -21.35 65.45 -64.55
N ILE A 1117 -22.66 65.71 -64.71
CA ILE A 1117 -23.27 67.03 -64.50
C ILE A 1117 -23.45 67.28 -63.00
N THR A 1118 -23.88 66.27 -62.23
CA THR A 1118 -23.97 66.38 -60.75
C THR A 1118 -22.61 66.60 -60.08
N ARG A 1119 -21.50 66.05 -60.63
CA ARG A 1119 -20.14 66.31 -60.14
C ARG A 1119 -19.78 67.80 -60.21
N LEU A 1120 -20.16 68.46 -61.31
CA LEU A 1120 -19.96 69.90 -61.50
C LEU A 1120 -20.95 70.75 -60.68
N GLN A 1121 -22.17 70.26 -60.40
CA GLN A 1121 -23.15 70.94 -59.55
C GLN A 1121 -22.78 70.90 -58.06
N LYS A 1122 -22.36 69.74 -57.50
CA LYS A 1122 -21.88 69.66 -56.10
C LYS A 1122 -20.67 70.54 -55.84
N LEU A 1123 -19.72 70.60 -56.78
CA LEU A 1123 -18.57 71.52 -56.73
C LEU A 1123 -18.97 73.00 -56.82
N LYS A 1124 -20.13 73.32 -57.41
CA LYS A 1124 -20.68 74.68 -57.52
C LYS A 1124 -21.51 75.11 -56.30
N GLU A 1125 -22.25 74.19 -55.68
CA GLU A 1125 -23.23 74.52 -54.62
C GLU A 1125 -22.63 74.59 -53.21
N LYS A 1126 -21.47 73.96 -52.92
CA LYS A 1126 -20.85 73.99 -51.58
C LYS A 1126 -19.34 74.27 -51.59
N PRO A 1127 -18.89 75.53 -51.70
CA PRO A 1127 -17.47 75.87 -51.62
C PRO A 1127 -16.93 76.05 -50.18
N LYS A 1128 -17.77 76.03 -49.14
CA LYS A 1128 -17.42 76.56 -47.79
C LYS A 1128 -17.65 75.63 -46.57
N GLU A 1129 -18.11 74.39 -46.72
CA GLU A 1129 -18.31 73.46 -45.58
C GLU A 1129 -17.10 72.53 -45.32
N LEU A 1130 -15.87 73.05 -45.45
CA LEU A 1130 -14.63 72.33 -45.08
C LEU A 1130 -14.09 72.72 -43.70
N SER A 1131 -14.81 73.57 -42.96
CA SER A 1131 -14.46 74.00 -41.60
C SER A 1131 -15.67 73.88 -40.68
N GLY A 1132 -15.91 72.68 -40.17
CA GLY A 1132 -16.97 72.43 -39.19
C GLY A 1132 -17.03 70.96 -38.83
N THR A 1133 -16.57 70.64 -37.62
CA THR A 1133 -16.62 69.35 -36.95
C THR A 1133 -18.01 68.70 -37.07
N TYR A 1134 -18.16 67.77 -37.99
CA TYR A 1134 -19.22 66.77 -37.95
C TYR A 1134 -18.61 65.45 -37.49
N ILE A 1135 -18.99 65.04 -36.30
CA ILE A 1135 -18.73 63.72 -35.73
C ILE A 1135 -19.37 62.69 -36.67
N PRO A 1136 -18.66 61.66 -37.16
CA PRO A 1136 -19.27 60.62 -37.99
C PRO A 1136 -20.08 59.67 -37.09
N SER A 1137 -21.37 59.93 -36.92
CA SER A 1137 -22.31 58.85 -36.63
C SER A 1137 -22.54 58.05 -37.92
N PRO A 1138 -22.60 56.71 -37.89
CA PRO A 1138 -23.03 55.94 -39.05
C PRO A 1138 -24.41 56.44 -39.45
N LEU A 1139 -24.57 56.85 -40.71
CA LEU A 1139 -25.86 57.24 -41.26
C LEU A 1139 -26.89 56.14 -40.93
N PRO A 1140 -28.04 56.48 -40.32
CA PRO A 1140 -29.08 55.49 -40.06
C PRO A 1140 -29.61 54.96 -41.40
N VAL A 1141 -29.90 53.66 -41.41
CA VAL A 1141 -30.45 52.85 -42.51
C VAL A 1141 -31.75 53.43 -43.12
N THR A 1142 -32.30 54.50 -42.55
CA THR A 1142 -33.45 55.24 -43.08
C THR A 1142 -33.15 56.10 -44.31
N ALA A 1143 -31.89 56.36 -44.67
CA ALA A 1143 -31.54 57.09 -45.91
C ALA A 1143 -31.46 56.20 -47.18
N LEU A 1144 -31.66 54.89 -47.06
CA LEU A 1144 -31.67 53.95 -48.20
C LEU A 1144 -33.04 53.83 -48.88
N LYS A 1145 -34.14 54.28 -48.25
CA LYS A 1145 -35.47 54.22 -48.87
C LYS A 1145 -35.66 55.21 -50.03
N ASP A 1146 -34.83 56.24 -50.12
CA ASP A 1146 -34.87 57.22 -51.22
C ASP A 1146 -33.86 56.91 -52.34
N THR A 1147 -33.07 55.82 -52.24
CA THR A 1147 -32.03 55.45 -53.23
C THR A 1147 -32.31 54.16 -54.01
N GLU A 1148 -33.42 53.46 -53.74
CA GLU A 1148 -33.80 52.22 -54.45
C GLU A 1148 -34.12 52.40 -55.94
N SER A 1149 -34.21 53.64 -56.45
CA SER A 1149 -34.56 53.95 -57.84
C SER A 1149 -33.40 54.42 -58.74
N LEU A 1150 -32.15 54.36 -58.28
CA LEU A 1150 -30.98 54.81 -59.05
C LEU A 1150 -30.24 53.66 -59.74
N ASP A 1151 -29.73 53.91 -60.95
CA ASP A 1151 -28.97 52.94 -61.75
C ASP A 1151 -27.71 52.43 -61.02
N PRO A 1152 -27.39 51.11 -61.08
CA PRO A 1152 -26.26 50.52 -60.36
C PRO A 1152 -24.90 51.13 -60.72
N ASP A 1153 -24.69 51.56 -61.97
CA ASP A 1153 -23.42 52.19 -62.35
C ASP A 1153 -23.26 53.58 -61.71
N VAL A 1154 -24.37 54.31 -61.56
CA VAL A 1154 -24.42 55.63 -60.90
C VAL A 1154 -24.19 55.47 -59.40
N GLN A 1155 -24.78 54.46 -58.78
CA GLN A 1155 -24.54 54.13 -57.37
C GLN A 1155 -23.06 53.79 -57.11
N LEU A 1156 -22.43 53.01 -58.00
CA LEU A 1156 -21.02 52.67 -57.87
C LEU A 1156 -20.11 53.90 -58.03
N CYS A 1157 -20.39 54.79 -58.99
CA CYS A 1157 -19.70 56.08 -59.13
C CYS A 1157 -19.78 56.91 -57.84
N GLN A 1158 -20.98 57.05 -57.27
CA GLN A 1158 -21.19 57.78 -56.01
C GLN A 1158 -20.45 57.12 -54.84
N ARG A 1159 -20.38 55.78 -54.82
CA ARG A 1159 -19.66 55.06 -53.78
C ARG A 1159 -18.15 55.26 -53.87
N VAL A 1160 -17.56 55.21 -55.07
CA VAL A 1160 -16.14 55.53 -55.30
C VAL A 1160 -15.84 56.96 -54.84
N GLU A 1161 -16.66 57.94 -55.22
CA GLU A 1161 -16.51 59.33 -54.78
C GLU A 1161 -16.56 59.45 -53.25
N SER A 1162 -17.54 58.82 -52.60
CA SER A 1162 -17.65 58.79 -51.13
C SER A 1162 -16.40 58.21 -50.48
N THR A 1163 -15.89 57.08 -50.98
CA THR A 1163 -14.70 56.45 -50.40
C THR A 1163 -13.43 57.28 -50.57
N ILE A 1164 -13.26 57.99 -51.71
CA ILE A 1164 -12.13 58.91 -51.89
C ILE A 1164 -12.23 60.07 -50.89
N ILE A 1165 -13.43 60.64 -50.71
CA ILE A 1165 -13.67 61.72 -49.75
C ILE A 1165 -13.37 61.25 -48.32
N GLU A 1166 -13.83 60.06 -47.93
CA GLU A 1166 -13.55 59.46 -46.62
C GLU A 1166 -12.04 59.28 -46.39
N ILE A 1167 -11.30 58.78 -47.40
CA ILE A 1167 -9.84 58.62 -47.32
C ILE A 1167 -9.14 59.98 -47.19
N ILE A 1168 -9.56 60.99 -47.95
CA ILE A 1168 -8.99 62.34 -47.87
C ILE A 1168 -9.26 62.94 -46.49
N ASN A 1169 -10.50 62.88 -46.01
CA ASN A 1169 -10.86 63.42 -44.70
C ASN A 1169 -10.02 62.78 -43.60
N MET A 1170 -9.96 61.44 -43.55
CA MET A 1170 -9.16 60.69 -42.58
C MET A 1170 -7.66 61.07 -42.65
N SER A 1171 -7.07 61.11 -43.85
CA SER A 1171 -5.65 61.43 -44.02
C SER A 1171 -5.30 62.89 -43.65
N VAL A 1172 -6.23 63.83 -43.80
CA VAL A 1172 -6.06 65.24 -43.46
C VAL A 1172 -6.29 65.53 -41.97
N THR A 1173 -7.26 64.85 -41.33
CA THR A 1173 -7.59 65.10 -39.92
C THR A 1173 -6.75 64.29 -38.92
N GLY A 1174 -6.03 63.25 -39.38
CA GLY A 1174 -5.13 62.46 -38.53
C GLY A 1174 -5.85 61.62 -37.45
N VAL A 1175 -7.14 61.34 -37.64
CA VAL A 1175 -7.98 60.47 -36.79
C VAL A 1175 -8.49 59.31 -37.63
#